data_AF-A0A1H7AZN5-F1
#
_entry.id   AF-A0A1H7AZN5-F1
#
_cell.length_a   1.000
_cell.length_b   1.000
_cell.length_c   1.000
_cell.angle_alpha   90.00
_cell.angle_beta   90.00
_cell.angle_gamma   90.00
#
_symmetry.space_group_name_H-M   'P 1'
#
loop_
_entity.id
_entity.type
_entity.pdbx_description
1 polymer ?
#
loop_
_entity_poly.entity_id
_entity_poly.type
_entity_poly.pdbx_seq_one_letter_code
_entity_poly.pdbx_strand_id
1 'polypeptide(L)'
;MTGAGDALRSAYGAPANAPAELLRLAFPGCEPRPAGDGSGVMCDPRGGQHAERTPSFTFWRGEQDGGAMFQRKGTGETWNALQLLEQFGNGGAGMTRADAAALLISRAGLERQDAEQGSSFRPGVRMGPPSLGKRLRERQGQAVPVDAHKALAGWEALKRWHAGEDDPGPAWKALEARGLLPALALGFLEAFRRDPRKAGRLSSLLTPEALAFKVRGPEAGTVAAVKYRNNGSAEQLGAAGLDRYVYAKGHKGTPAHTSPGLTAPGISAEVWTEGELNGVGFMLALGAAGLSGSVGVQGMAGATGNPHVLHDLTGRRVFIYADPDKAGEEARTRWARLALEVGAVPYMLPPFIPGDPSADAADFLGRLWDPGTPEGERAGAEALGEWLSAHMRDAEAWQDPEPGAEYGEGFQSWPYKIEGGQVGKLKRSPDGPEDAHEFRPLLGFTARIVAEVSRDSGDGNPLRVFQIEGRTPEGRPLPPVEVPTGKFSAMSWPLEHWGADGFVYPGSSVKDEARAALLSLSRAAGMDRRTVYTHTGWVQLPEHGPVFLTAGACIGSAGAVPGVGVSLLGKLKHYALPDPPEGDTEREAVRSALELLELGPPSLLFPLLGGVFRAPLGNVRFSEWLESRTGWGKSTLAAVLQSFYGAAWIEHFPPADFQSTDNALTLGAFLARDVLFVADDFKPEGSRSDVDRAHAALSRFLSSAGNGAGRDRMTADALTVRQGYYPRGLVLATAEQGPRKHSDVARTVALTVPGPLFGPGGPADGSARFDEARRNAEGGTYARAMAGFLRYVAAHFPAVTGAALAERVALSARDFPGTHGRTAQNAAELLEGWRVFLSYARDCGTVTEAEALSLGKQAAEALRDTSAGQATALEQVDPVTRFLPLLSGLLRSGAAFLRDAETGDAPGANLGADSPDAPAAGWRWRSYGDPAEGKGTWETRPGAVPVGFLGEYGGQTYALLEASAYAQVNRAAEGEGHGLPAPRSLWQGLRDRHAPSGDMVAESGKATYRRSVYGCGPKGRIPFYNFLWPLSPQKRDERDTEQETPSHTGKSGVPFYLLEKGQSYRKGTPLPDSPSHMAFSGVPFLPSAETAVPDAQTPEEADGLEVFTV
;
A
#
# COMPACT_ATOMS: atom_id res chain seq x y z
N MET A 1 -10.88 5.92 -15.13
CA MET A 1 -11.29 4.50 -15.21
C MET A 1 -11.14 3.75 -13.86
N THR A 2 -11.71 4.25 -12.75
CA THR A 2 -12.07 3.39 -11.60
C THR A 2 -13.25 2.48 -11.99
N GLY A 3 -14.17 2.98 -12.83
CA GLY A 3 -15.31 2.20 -13.31
C GLY A 3 -15.00 0.97 -14.17
N ALA A 4 -13.86 0.90 -14.87
CA ALA A 4 -13.55 -0.25 -15.74
C ALA A 4 -13.09 -1.50 -14.97
N GLY A 5 -12.38 -1.33 -13.85
CA GLY A 5 -11.95 -2.43 -12.99
C GLY A 5 -13.11 -3.02 -12.19
N ASP A 6 -13.98 -2.15 -11.67
CA ASP A 6 -15.19 -2.57 -10.95
C ASP A 6 -16.24 -3.15 -11.91
N ALA A 7 -16.39 -2.59 -13.11
CA ALA A 7 -17.23 -3.18 -14.15
C ALA A 7 -16.70 -4.53 -14.61
N LEU A 8 -15.38 -4.70 -14.77
CA LEU A 8 -14.79 -6.00 -15.14
C LEU A 8 -14.96 -7.05 -14.03
N ARG A 9 -14.78 -6.67 -12.76
CA ARG A 9 -15.07 -7.56 -11.62
C ARG A 9 -16.54 -7.95 -11.59
N SER A 10 -17.43 -6.98 -11.76
CA SER A 10 -18.89 -7.22 -11.83
C SER A 10 -19.27 -8.08 -13.04
N ALA A 11 -18.52 -7.97 -14.14
CA ALA A 11 -18.74 -8.76 -15.34
C ALA A 11 -18.32 -10.23 -15.20
N TYR A 12 -17.35 -10.57 -14.33
CA TYR A 12 -16.90 -11.96 -14.19
C TYR A 12 -18.01 -12.90 -13.71
N GLY A 13 -18.87 -12.46 -12.80
CA GLY A 13 -19.99 -13.25 -12.29
C GLY A 13 -21.20 -13.34 -13.23
N ALA A 14 -21.29 -12.46 -14.24
CA ALA A 14 -22.47 -12.30 -15.08
C ALA A 14 -22.86 -13.60 -15.81
N PRO A 15 -24.17 -13.93 -15.93
CA PRO A 15 -24.63 -15.13 -16.64
C PRO A 15 -24.14 -15.22 -18.08
N ALA A 16 -24.05 -14.08 -18.77
CA ALA A 16 -23.53 -13.99 -20.13
C ALA A 16 -22.02 -14.34 -20.26
N ASN A 17 -21.29 -14.33 -19.15
CA ASN A 17 -19.87 -14.70 -19.06
C ASN A 17 -19.68 -16.05 -18.34
N ALA A 18 -20.71 -16.90 -18.31
CA ALA A 18 -20.59 -18.25 -17.79
C ALA A 18 -19.52 -19.06 -18.57
N PRO A 19 -18.82 -20.01 -17.92
CA PRO A 19 -17.72 -20.75 -18.53
C PRO A 19 -18.06 -21.39 -19.89
N ALA A 20 -19.25 -21.98 -20.03
CA ALA A 20 -19.69 -22.61 -21.27
C ALA A 20 -19.91 -21.61 -22.41
N GLU A 21 -20.39 -20.40 -22.12
CA GLU A 21 -20.61 -19.34 -23.12
C GLU A 21 -19.28 -18.79 -23.64
N LEU A 22 -18.30 -18.62 -22.75
CA LEU A 22 -16.96 -18.16 -23.13
C LEU A 22 -16.21 -19.20 -23.96
N LEU A 23 -16.42 -20.49 -23.69
CA LEU A 23 -15.84 -21.56 -24.52
C LEU A 23 -16.44 -21.61 -25.92
N ARG A 24 -17.75 -21.39 -26.08
CA ARG A 24 -18.37 -21.29 -27.42
C ARG A 24 -17.85 -20.09 -28.21
N LEU A 25 -17.47 -19.02 -27.51
CA LEU A 25 -16.90 -17.81 -28.13
C LEU A 25 -15.41 -17.97 -28.48
N ALA A 26 -14.64 -18.61 -27.59
CA ALA A 26 -13.24 -18.93 -27.84
C ALA A 26 -13.08 -20.00 -28.93
N PHE A 27 -13.98 -20.99 -28.95
CA PHE A 27 -13.93 -22.14 -29.84
C PHE A 27 -15.28 -22.39 -30.55
N PRO A 28 -15.58 -21.63 -31.62
CA PRO A 28 -16.81 -21.79 -32.40
C PRO A 28 -16.91 -23.19 -32.99
N GLY A 29 -18.06 -23.85 -32.79
CA GLY A 29 -18.31 -25.20 -33.29
C GLY A 29 -17.97 -26.34 -32.33
N CYS A 30 -17.50 -26.04 -31.11
CA CYS A 30 -17.33 -27.04 -30.05
C CYS A 30 -18.46 -26.95 -29.02
N GLU A 31 -19.03 -28.11 -28.64
CA GLU A 31 -20.07 -28.18 -27.61
C GLU A 31 -19.49 -28.59 -26.24
N PRO A 32 -19.41 -27.68 -25.26
CA PRO A 32 -19.04 -28.03 -23.89
C PRO A 32 -20.12 -28.90 -23.24
N ARG A 33 -19.72 -29.88 -22.42
CA ARG A 33 -20.61 -30.78 -21.67
C ARG A 33 -20.69 -30.33 -20.20
N PRO A 34 -21.71 -29.55 -19.79
CA PRO A 34 -21.85 -29.08 -18.41
C PRO A 34 -22.38 -30.16 -17.45
N ALA A 35 -21.97 -30.12 -16.19
CA ALA A 35 -22.31 -31.06 -15.13
C ALA A 35 -23.47 -30.61 -14.21
N GLY A 36 -24.13 -29.48 -14.54
CA GLY A 36 -25.31 -28.95 -13.82
C GLY A 36 -25.01 -27.97 -12.68
N ASP A 37 -23.77 -27.93 -12.18
CA ASP A 37 -23.27 -27.02 -11.13
C ASP A 37 -22.47 -25.81 -11.67
N GLY A 38 -22.50 -25.61 -13.00
CA GLY A 38 -21.70 -24.59 -13.69
C GLY A 38 -20.27 -25.04 -14.02
N SER A 39 -19.87 -26.25 -13.66
CA SER A 39 -18.66 -26.92 -14.14
C SER A 39 -18.94 -27.82 -15.35
N GLY A 40 -17.89 -28.29 -16.01
CA GLY A 40 -18.02 -29.23 -17.12
C GLY A 40 -16.70 -29.56 -17.79
N VAL A 41 -16.80 -30.31 -18.87
CA VAL A 41 -15.65 -30.79 -19.64
C VAL A 41 -15.88 -30.62 -21.15
N MET A 42 -14.79 -30.49 -21.90
CA MET A 42 -14.79 -30.57 -23.36
C MET A 42 -13.51 -31.22 -23.87
N CYS A 43 -13.53 -31.72 -25.11
CA CYS A 43 -12.32 -32.10 -25.81
C CYS A 43 -11.54 -30.84 -26.22
N ASP A 44 -10.21 -30.88 -26.18
CA ASP A 44 -9.37 -29.75 -26.58
C ASP A 44 -9.50 -29.52 -28.10
N PRO A 45 -9.92 -28.32 -28.54
CA PRO A 45 -10.20 -28.05 -29.94
C PRO A 45 -8.95 -27.79 -30.79
N ARG A 46 -7.75 -27.74 -30.19
CA ARG A 46 -6.48 -27.46 -30.88
C ARG A 46 -5.94 -28.65 -31.70
N GLY A 47 -6.82 -29.45 -32.29
CA GLY A 47 -6.48 -30.74 -32.90
C GLY A 47 -5.39 -30.69 -33.97
N GLY A 48 -4.30 -31.42 -33.75
CA GLY A 48 -3.66 -32.20 -34.83
C GLY A 48 -4.52 -33.42 -35.18
N GLN A 49 -4.16 -34.19 -36.21
CA GLN A 49 -4.96 -35.20 -36.95
C GLN A 49 -5.67 -36.34 -36.18
N HIS A 50 -5.84 -36.29 -34.86
CA HIS A 50 -6.68 -37.19 -34.10
C HIS A 50 -7.74 -36.39 -33.30
N ALA A 51 -9.01 -36.61 -33.62
CA ALA A 51 -10.10 -36.10 -32.79
C ALA A 51 -10.00 -36.72 -31.39
N GLU A 52 -9.73 -35.90 -30.37
CA GLU A 52 -9.73 -36.34 -28.97
C GLU A 52 -11.09 -36.97 -28.65
N ARG A 53 -11.08 -38.27 -28.28
CA ARG A 53 -12.29 -38.99 -27.87
C ARG A 53 -12.64 -38.79 -26.38
N THR A 54 -11.68 -38.29 -25.59
CA THR A 54 -11.79 -38.13 -24.14
C THR A 54 -11.60 -36.66 -23.76
N PRO A 55 -12.48 -36.06 -22.94
CA PRO A 55 -12.37 -34.65 -22.57
C PRO A 55 -11.11 -34.35 -21.74
N SER A 56 -10.20 -33.54 -22.29
CA SER A 56 -8.96 -33.11 -21.63
C SER A 56 -9.04 -31.67 -21.08
N PHE A 57 -10.10 -30.92 -21.42
CA PHE A 57 -10.30 -29.54 -20.99
C PHE A 57 -11.45 -29.46 -19.99
N THR A 58 -11.21 -28.82 -18.84
CA THR A 58 -12.18 -28.69 -17.74
C THR A 58 -12.47 -27.24 -17.45
N PHE A 59 -13.69 -26.93 -17.02
CA PHE A 59 -14.11 -25.58 -16.68
C PHE A 59 -15.05 -25.56 -15.47
N TRP A 60 -15.04 -24.48 -14.70
CA TRP A 60 -15.87 -24.29 -13.51
C TRP A 60 -16.01 -22.80 -13.15
N ARG A 61 -16.83 -22.47 -12.15
CA ARG A 61 -16.88 -21.12 -11.55
C ARG A 61 -15.95 -21.05 -10.34
N GLY A 62 -15.10 -20.04 -10.30
CA GLY A 62 -14.18 -19.79 -9.18
C GLY A 62 -14.92 -19.39 -7.90
N GLU A 63 -14.41 -19.84 -6.75
CA GLU A 63 -15.05 -19.68 -5.43
C GLU A 63 -15.01 -18.23 -4.89
N GLN A 64 -14.02 -17.41 -5.27
CA GLN A 64 -13.83 -16.07 -4.72
C GLN A 64 -14.59 -14.96 -5.48
N ASP A 65 -14.64 -15.02 -6.82
CA ASP A 65 -15.19 -13.93 -7.65
C ASP A 65 -16.41 -14.37 -8.49
N GLY A 66 -16.83 -15.64 -8.38
CA GLY A 66 -17.89 -16.24 -9.20
C GLY A 66 -17.56 -16.36 -10.70
N GLY A 67 -16.35 -15.97 -11.09
CA GLY A 67 -15.87 -15.90 -12.47
C GLY A 67 -15.52 -17.24 -13.10
N ALA A 68 -15.50 -17.29 -14.43
CA ALA A 68 -15.19 -18.52 -15.15
C ALA A 68 -13.70 -18.90 -15.09
N MET A 69 -13.45 -20.17 -14.81
CA MET A 69 -12.14 -20.80 -14.71
C MET A 69 -12.04 -21.99 -15.65
N PHE A 70 -10.83 -22.23 -16.16
CA PHE A 70 -10.53 -23.23 -17.19
C PHE A 70 -9.21 -23.91 -16.88
N GLN A 71 -9.10 -25.21 -17.09
CA GLN A 71 -7.86 -25.98 -16.92
C GLN A 71 -7.74 -27.11 -17.93
N ARG A 72 -6.52 -27.33 -18.45
CA ARG A 72 -6.19 -28.50 -19.26
C ARG A 72 -5.58 -29.62 -18.40
N LYS A 73 -6.20 -30.80 -18.43
CA LYS A 73 -5.66 -32.02 -17.84
C LYS A 73 -4.45 -32.50 -18.67
N GLY A 74 -3.37 -32.85 -17.97
CA GLY A 74 -2.10 -33.28 -18.58
C GLY A 74 -0.99 -32.22 -18.53
N THR A 75 -1.30 -30.95 -18.86
CA THR A 75 -0.32 -29.84 -18.75
C THR A 75 -0.48 -29.01 -17.48
N GLY A 76 -1.66 -29.01 -16.85
CA GLY A 76 -1.96 -28.23 -15.64
C GLY A 76 -2.18 -26.73 -15.91
N GLU A 77 -2.12 -26.29 -17.17
CA GLU A 77 -2.38 -24.91 -17.56
C GLU A 77 -3.78 -24.48 -17.15
N THR A 78 -3.88 -23.29 -16.54
CA THR A 78 -5.13 -22.76 -15.98
C THR A 78 -5.35 -21.32 -16.44
N TRP A 79 -6.58 -20.97 -16.81
CA TRP A 79 -6.97 -19.65 -17.30
C TRP A 79 -8.22 -19.15 -16.57
N ASN A 80 -8.29 -17.85 -16.32
CA ASN A 80 -9.55 -17.18 -16.03
C ASN A 80 -10.23 -16.66 -17.32
N ALA A 81 -11.47 -16.15 -17.21
CA ALA A 81 -12.24 -15.60 -18.33
C ALA A 81 -11.47 -14.63 -19.23
N LEU A 82 -10.69 -13.71 -18.64
CA LEU A 82 -9.92 -12.72 -19.38
C LEU A 82 -8.75 -13.38 -20.12
N GLN A 83 -8.00 -14.26 -19.44
CA GLN A 83 -6.86 -14.96 -20.02
C GLN A 83 -7.25 -15.96 -21.11
N LEU A 84 -8.41 -16.62 -20.97
CA LEU A 84 -8.95 -17.50 -22.00
C LEU A 84 -9.21 -16.72 -23.29
N LEU A 85 -9.81 -15.52 -23.19
CA LEU A 85 -10.07 -14.67 -24.34
C LEU A 85 -8.79 -14.04 -24.89
N GLU A 86 -7.85 -13.63 -24.03
CA GLU A 86 -6.54 -13.15 -24.49
C GLU A 86 -5.85 -14.17 -25.39
N GLN A 87 -5.91 -15.45 -25.00
CA GLN A 87 -5.23 -16.52 -25.71
C GLN A 87 -6.03 -17.14 -26.86
N PHE A 88 -7.36 -17.21 -26.74
CA PHE A 88 -8.22 -17.98 -27.67
C PHE A 88 -9.48 -17.24 -28.11
N GLY A 89 -9.64 -15.98 -27.71
CA GLY A 89 -10.76 -15.15 -28.15
C GLY A 89 -10.82 -15.01 -29.68
N ASN A 90 -11.99 -14.58 -30.18
CA ASN A 90 -12.20 -14.36 -31.61
C ASN A 90 -11.97 -15.62 -32.47
N GLY A 91 -12.55 -16.76 -32.07
CA GLY A 91 -12.46 -18.00 -32.84
C GLY A 91 -11.09 -18.69 -32.81
N GLY A 92 -10.34 -18.56 -31.71
CA GLY A 92 -9.05 -19.22 -31.50
C GLY A 92 -7.82 -18.37 -31.88
N ALA A 93 -8.00 -17.14 -32.36
CA ALA A 93 -6.90 -16.24 -32.74
C ALA A 93 -6.32 -15.43 -31.57
N GLY A 94 -7.01 -15.40 -30.43
CA GLY A 94 -6.69 -14.52 -29.31
C GLY A 94 -7.16 -13.08 -29.56
N MET A 95 -7.21 -12.27 -28.51
CA MET A 95 -7.52 -10.84 -28.58
C MET A 95 -6.70 -10.05 -27.58
N THR A 96 -6.60 -8.73 -27.75
CA THR A 96 -5.86 -7.92 -26.78
C THR A 96 -6.59 -7.93 -25.43
N ARG A 97 -5.85 -7.75 -24.34
CA ARG A 97 -6.43 -7.67 -22.99
C ARG A 97 -7.50 -6.59 -22.86
N ALA A 98 -7.33 -5.46 -23.58
CA ALA A 98 -8.31 -4.38 -23.59
C ALA A 98 -9.61 -4.78 -24.30
N ASP A 99 -9.51 -5.51 -25.42
CA ASP A 99 -10.68 -6.01 -26.16
C ASP A 99 -11.39 -7.13 -25.41
N ALA A 100 -10.64 -8.03 -24.77
CA ALA A 100 -11.19 -9.07 -23.91
C ALA A 100 -11.96 -8.49 -22.72
N ALA A 101 -11.41 -7.46 -22.06
CA ALA A 101 -12.09 -6.77 -20.97
C ALA A 101 -13.34 -6.03 -21.45
N ALA A 102 -13.25 -5.30 -22.57
CA ALA A 102 -14.39 -4.60 -23.16
C ALA A 102 -15.51 -5.57 -23.56
N LEU A 103 -15.17 -6.74 -24.11
CA LEU A 103 -16.12 -7.78 -24.48
C LEU A 103 -16.82 -8.36 -23.25
N LEU A 104 -16.08 -8.68 -22.17
CA LEU A 104 -16.67 -9.20 -20.94
C LEU A 104 -17.63 -8.18 -20.29
N ILE A 105 -17.23 -6.91 -20.22
CA ILE A 105 -18.04 -5.81 -19.68
C ILE A 105 -19.30 -5.59 -20.52
N SER A 106 -19.16 -5.55 -21.85
CA SER A 106 -20.30 -5.39 -22.77
C SER A 106 -21.28 -6.56 -22.68
N ARG A 107 -20.78 -7.80 -22.61
CA ARG A 107 -21.62 -9.01 -22.43
C ARG A 107 -22.37 -9.01 -21.10
N ALA A 108 -21.81 -8.38 -20.08
CA ALA A 108 -22.48 -8.20 -18.79
C ALA A 108 -23.53 -7.06 -18.79
N GLY A 109 -23.73 -6.36 -19.92
CA GLY A 109 -24.71 -5.27 -20.03
C GLY A 109 -24.29 -3.97 -19.34
N LEU A 110 -22.99 -3.78 -19.10
CA LEU A 110 -22.44 -2.61 -18.42
C LEU A 110 -21.95 -1.61 -19.49
N GLU A 111 -22.78 -0.64 -19.90
CA GLU A 111 -22.42 0.34 -20.95
C GLU A 111 -21.39 1.40 -20.50
N ARG A 112 -20.61 1.90 -21.47
CA ARG A 112 -19.47 2.81 -21.32
C ARG A 112 -19.94 4.28 -21.23
N GLN A 113 -19.62 4.99 -20.16
CA GLN A 113 -19.55 6.45 -20.18
C GLN A 113 -18.10 6.91 -20.32
N ASP A 114 -17.90 7.85 -21.24
CA ASP A 114 -16.61 8.40 -21.67
C ASP A 114 -15.79 8.97 -20.51
N ALA A 115 -14.52 8.57 -20.44
CA ALA A 115 -13.50 9.26 -19.66
C ALA A 115 -12.12 9.07 -20.31
N GLU A 116 -11.73 10.06 -21.10
CA GLU A 116 -10.33 10.37 -21.39
C GLU A 116 -9.58 10.77 -20.11
N GLN A 117 -8.26 10.65 -20.15
CA GLN A 117 -7.24 11.04 -19.18
C GLN A 117 -6.80 9.96 -18.18
N GLY A 118 -5.50 9.68 -18.27
CA GLY A 118 -4.84 8.48 -17.78
C GLY A 118 -4.42 8.51 -16.32
N SER A 119 -4.34 7.32 -15.74
CA SER A 119 -3.45 7.02 -14.62
C SER A 119 -3.14 5.53 -14.57
N SER A 120 -1.88 5.23 -14.26
CA SER A 120 -1.17 3.96 -14.25
C SER A 120 -1.81 2.81 -13.46
N PHE A 121 -1.80 1.63 -14.08
CA PHE A 121 -2.13 0.32 -13.50
C PHE A 121 -1.00 -0.16 -12.58
N ARG A 122 -1.30 -0.50 -11.32
CA ARG A 122 -0.41 -1.27 -10.45
C ARG A 122 -0.55 -2.76 -10.80
N PRO A 123 0.51 -3.49 -11.18
CA PRO A 123 0.44 -4.94 -11.29
C PRO A 123 0.23 -5.52 -9.89
N GLY A 124 -0.81 -6.35 -9.72
CA GLY A 124 -1.05 -7.07 -8.48
C GLY A 124 0.21 -7.84 -8.07
N VAL A 125 0.59 -7.67 -6.80
CA VAL A 125 1.63 -8.47 -6.16
C VAL A 125 1.18 -9.93 -6.25
N ARG A 126 1.91 -10.73 -7.04
CA ARG A 126 1.80 -12.19 -6.93
C ARG A 126 2.38 -12.56 -5.57
N MET A 127 1.48 -12.89 -4.65
CA MET A 127 1.81 -13.64 -3.44
C MET A 127 2.52 -14.93 -3.86
N GLY A 128 3.62 -15.27 -3.18
CA GLY A 128 4.14 -16.62 -3.25
C GLY A 128 3.07 -17.59 -2.73
N PRO A 129 2.92 -18.80 -3.31
CA PRO A 129 2.01 -19.78 -2.73
C PRO A 129 2.47 -20.13 -1.31
N PRO A 130 1.55 -20.39 -0.36
CA PRO A 130 1.91 -20.86 0.98
C PRO A 130 2.80 -22.11 0.89
N SER A 131 3.68 -22.30 1.89
CA SER A 131 4.58 -23.45 1.93
C SER A 131 3.81 -24.78 1.83
N LEU A 132 4.47 -25.83 1.34
CA LEU A 132 3.79 -27.09 1.03
C LEU A 132 3.26 -27.74 2.32
N GLY A 133 4.03 -27.71 3.41
CA GLY A 133 3.66 -28.22 4.72
C GLY A 133 2.45 -27.51 5.31
N LYS A 134 2.37 -26.17 5.25
CA LYS A 134 1.19 -25.42 5.72
C LYS A 134 -0.08 -25.84 4.96
N ARG A 135 -0.03 -25.89 3.63
CA ARG A 135 -1.15 -26.34 2.79
C ARG A 135 -1.56 -27.78 3.09
N LEU A 136 -0.59 -28.66 3.34
CA LEU A 136 -0.85 -30.06 3.67
C LEU A 136 -1.51 -30.21 5.03
N ARG A 137 -1.05 -29.49 6.06
CA ARG A 137 -1.69 -29.52 7.40
C ARG A 137 -3.14 -29.04 7.33
N GLU A 138 -3.42 -27.93 6.65
CA GLU A 138 -4.79 -27.44 6.46
C GLU A 138 -5.67 -28.45 5.72
N ARG A 139 -5.17 -29.01 4.60
CA ARG A 139 -5.93 -29.98 3.80
C ARG A 139 -6.15 -31.30 4.53
N GLN A 140 -5.13 -31.80 5.23
CA GLN A 140 -5.21 -33.05 5.99
C GLN A 140 -6.11 -32.90 7.22
N GLY A 141 -6.12 -31.73 7.89
CA GLY A 141 -7.03 -31.45 9.00
C GLY A 141 -8.50 -31.41 8.61
N GLN A 142 -8.81 -31.24 7.32
CA GLN A 142 -10.16 -31.28 6.76
C GLN A 142 -10.53 -32.63 6.11
N ALA A 143 -9.62 -33.61 6.10
CA ALA A 143 -9.84 -34.87 5.42
C ALA A 143 -10.79 -35.77 6.22
N VAL A 144 -11.83 -36.29 5.57
CA VAL A 144 -12.79 -37.23 6.19
C VAL A 144 -12.42 -38.68 5.82
N PRO A 145 -12.34 -39.62 6.78
CA PRO A 145 -12.11 -41.03 6.49
C PRO A 145 -13.15 -41.62 5.53
N VAL A 146 -12.77 -42.61 4.75
CA VAL A 146 -13.71 -43.26 3.82
C VAL A 146 -14.53 -44.31 4.58
N ASP A 147 -15.83 -44.39 4.26
CA ASP A 147 -16.67 -45.52 4.67
C ASP A 147 -16.25 -46.77 3.89
N ALA A 148 -15.29 -47.51 4.45
CA ALA A 148 -14.74 -48.70 3.84
C ALA A 148 -15.77 -49.82 3.67
N HIS A 149 -16.76 -49.91 4.56
CA HIS A 149 -17.82 -50.91 4.47
C HIS A 149 -18.67 -50.68 3.22
N LYS A 150 -19.05 -49.42 2.96
CA LYS A 150 -19.77 -49.05 1.74
C LYS A 150 -18.91 -49.21 0.49
N ALA A 151 -17.63 -48.81 0.54
CA ALA A 151 -16.70 -48.91 -0.59
C ALA A 151 -16.42 -50.38 -0.99
N LEU A 152 -16.40 -51.29 -0.02
CA LEU A 152 -16.14 -52.72 -0.21
C LEU A 152 -17.43 -53.55 -0.29
N ALA A 153 -18.60 -52.93 -0.48
CA ALA A 153 -19.84 -53.65 -0.71
C ALA A 153 -19.73 -54.52 -1.97
N GLY A 154 -19.85 -55.84 -1.83
CA GLY A 154 -19.65 -56.81 -2.92
C GLY A 154 -18.21 -57.31 -3.08
N TRP A 155 -17.34 -57.05 -2.10
CA TRP A 155 -15.98 -57.58 -2.03
C TRP A 155 -15.85 -58.55 -0.85
N GLU A 156 -15.05 -59.60 -1.02
CA GLU A 156 -14.74 -60.60 -0.01
C GLU A 156 -13.31 -60.40 0.48
N ALA A 157 -13.11 -60.34 1.80
CA ALA A 157 -11.78 -60.21 2.38
C ALA A 157 -10.94 -61.44 2.06
N LEU A 158 -9.70 -61.23 1.60
CA LEU A 158 -8.72 -62.30 1.45
C LEU A 158 -8.28 -62.74 2.86
N LYS A 159 -8.52 -64.01 3.18
CA LYS A 159 -8.00 -64.68 4.37
C LYS A 159 -6.85 -65.59 3.96
N ARG A 160 -6.02 -66.01 4.91
CA ARG A 160 -4.97 -67.01 4.67
C ARG A 160 -5.60 -68.26 4.04
N TRP A 161 -5.20 -68.56 2.81
CA TRP A 161 -5.63 -69.73 2.07
C TRP A 161 -4.83 -70.95 2.52
N HIS A 162 -5.50 -72.09 2.66
CA HIS A 162 -4.88 -73.37 2.99
C HIS A 162 -4.95 -74.33 1.81
N ALA A 163 -3.90 -75.12 1.61
CA ALA A 163 -3.86 -76.14 0.57
C ALA A 163 -5.05 -77.12 0.72
N GLY A 164 -5.92 -77.15 -0.30
CA GLY A 164 -7.16 -77.94 -0.31
C GLY A 164 -8.45 -77.11 -0.38
N GLU A 165 -8.37 -75.78 -0.27
CA GLU A 165 -9.47 -74.84 -0.53
C GLU A 165 -9.59 -74.53 -2.05
N ASP A 166 -10.78 -74.06 -2.49
CA ASP A 166 -11.04 -73.66 -3.90
C ASP A 166 -9.98 -72.67 -4.43
N ASP A 167 -9.81 -72.58 -5.77
CA ASP A 167 -8.81 -71.70 -6.42
C ASP A 167 -8.81 -70.30 -5.76
N PRO A 168 -7.70 -69.87 -5.14
CA PRO A 168 -7.64 -68.62 -4.39
C PRO A 168 -7.87 -67.40 -5.28
N GLY A 169 -7.77 -67.58 -6.60
CA GLY A 169 -8.17 -66.63 -7.61
C GLY A 169 -7.11 -65.55 -7.89
N PRO A 170 -7.35 -64.69 -8.90
CA PRO A 170 -6.35 -63.75 -9.42
C PRO A 170 -5.86 -62.70 -8.40
N ALA A 171 -6.73 -62.25 -7.50
CA ALA A 171 -6.39 -61.27 -6.47
C ALA A 171 -5.35 -61.81 -5.47
N TRP A 172 -5.45 -63.10 -5.10
CA TRP A 172 -4.45 -63.77 -4.26
C TRP A 172 -3.12 -63.92 -5.00
N LYS A 173 -3.15 -64.47 -6.22
CA LYS A 173 -1.96 -64.66 -7.07
C LYS A 173 -1.21 -63.35 -7.30
N ALA A 174 -1.92 -62.22 -7.38
CA ALA A 174 -1.31 -60.90 -7.52
C ALA A 174 -0.54 -60.43 -6.26
N LEU A 175 -0.96 -60.82 -5.05
CA LEU A 175 -0.23 -60.56 -3.81
C LEU A 175 0.92 -61.56 -3.63
N GLU A 176 0.69 -62.82 -3.99
CA GLU A 176 1.68 -63.89 -3.99
C GLU A 176 2.89 -63.54 -4.87
N ALA A 177 2.65 -63.09 -6.10
CA ALA A 177 3.70 -62.65 -7.03
C ALA A 177 4.53 -61.45 -6.54
N ARG A 178 4.12 -60.80 -5.44
CA ARG A 178 4.81 -59.67 -4.79
C ARG A 178 5.37 -60.03 -3.41
N GLY A 179 5.23 -61.28 -2.98
CA GLY A 179 5.62 -61.73 -1.65
C GLY A 179 4.86 -61.03 -0.51
N LEU A 180 3.65 -60.50 -0.76
CA LEU A 180 2.89 -59.69 0.21
C LEU A 180 1.85 -60.51 1.01
N LEU A 181 1.75 -61.81 0.80
CA LEU A 181 0.83 -62.66 1.56
C LEU A 181 1.05 -62.62 3.09
N PRO A 182 2.29 -62.59 3.63
CA PRO A 182 2.51 -62.47 5.07
C PRO A 182 1.91 -61.20 5.68
N ALA A 183 1.80 -60.13 4.90
CA ALA A 183 1.22 -58.87 5.36
C ALA A 183 -0.26 -59.00 5.75
N LEU A 184 -0.99 -59.95 5.15
CA LEU A 184 -2.38 -60.24 5.52
C LEU A 184 -2.46 -60.81 6.95
N ALA A 185 -1.56 -61.73 7.30
CA ALA A 185 -1.53 -62.37 8.61
C ALA A 185 -1.03 -61.41 9.72
N LEU A 186 -0.06 -60.56 9.39
CA LEU A 186 0.50 -59.57 10.30
C LEU A 186 -0.38 -58.31 10.45
N GLY A 187 -1.47 -58.22 9.69
CA GLY A 187 -2.34 -57.05 9.69
C GLY A 187 -1.72 -55.81 9.02
N PHE A 188 -0.59 -55.95 8.33
CA PHE A 188 0.04 -54.89 7.53
C PHE A 188 -0.69 -54.66 6.20
N LEU A 189 -1.60 -55.53 5.78
CA LEU A 189 -2.44 -55.30 4.62
C LEU A 189 -3.81 -55.92 4.84
N GLU A 190 -4.86 -55.20 4.48
CA GLU A 190 -6.22 -55.74 4.38
C GLU A 190 -6.64 -55.67 2.91
N ALA A 191 -6.70 -56.83 2.26
CA ALA A 191 -6.99 -56.95 0.84
C ALA A 191 -8.25 -57.78 0.57
N PHE A 192 -8.87 -57.56 -0.58
CA PHE A 192 -10.19 -58.09 -0.93
C PHE A 192 -10.24 -58.50 -2.40
N ARG A 193 -10.96 -59.59 -2.68
CA ARG A 193 -11.33 -60.02 -4.02
C ARG A 193 -12.76 -59.62 -4.33
N ARG A 194 -13.06 -59.37 -5.60
CA ARG A 194 -14.41 -59.03 -6.05
C ARG A 194 -15.29 -60.28 -6.06
N ASP A 195 -16.52 -60.18 -5.57
CA ASP A 195 -17.53 -61.23 -5.77
C ASP A 195 -18.09 -61.10 -7.20
N PRO A 196 -17.84 -62.06 -8.11
CA PRO A 196 -18.31 -61.98 -9.49
C PRO A 196 -19.84 -62.00 -9.61
N ARG A 197 -20.56 -62.41 -8.55
CA ARG A 197 -22.02 -62.47 -8.50
C ARG A 197 -22.67 -61.14 -8.11
N LYS A 198 -21.90 -60.15 -7.68
CA LYS A 198 -22.40 -58.84 -7.22
C LYS A 198 -21.93 -57.71 -8.13
N ALA A 199 -22.87 -57.10 -8.86
CA ALA A 199 -22.60 -55.93 -9.69
C ALA A 199 -22.60 -54.65 -8.82
N GLY A 200 -21.41 -54.13 -8.52
CA GLY A 200 -21.24 -52.85 -7.84
C GLY A 200 -21.25 -51.64 -8.79
N ARG A 201 -21.37 -50.44 -8.23
CA ARG A 201 -21.40 -49.14 -8.96
C ARG A 201 -20.10 -48.83 -9.73
N LEU A 202 -19.00 -49.51 -9.39
CA LEU A 202 -17.67 -49.39 -10.01
C LEU A 202 -17.39 -50.48 -11.05
N SER A 203 -18.37 -51.32 -11.39
CA SER A 203 -18.18 -52.51 -12.24
C SER A 203 -17.63 -52.21 -13.63
N SER A 204 -17.93 -51.02 -14.18
CA SER A 204 -17.43 -50.55 -15.48
C SER A 204 -15.98 -50.04 -15.47
N LEU A 205 -15.41 -49.81 -14.29
CA LEU A 205 -14.05 -49.27 -14.13
C LEU A 205 -13.05 -50.35 -13.66
N LEU A 206 -13.53 -51.57 -13.40
CA LEU A 206 -12.75 -52.62 -12.75
C LEU A 206 -12.81 -53.93 -13.52
N THR A 207 -11.66 -54.57 -13.70
CA THR A 207 -11.58 -55.92 -14.24
C THR A 207 -12.24 -56.93 -13.29
N PRO A 208 -12.72 -58.09 -13.79
CA PRO A 208 -13.23 -59.17 -12.94
C PRO A 208 -12.18 -59.66 -11.92
N GLU A 209 -10.91 -59.53 -12.28
CA GLU A 209 -9.74 -59.99 -11.53
C GLU A 209 -9.15 -58.92 -10.59
N ALA A 210 -9.80 -57.76 -10.46
CA ALA A 210 -9.27 -56.64 -9.69
C ALA A 210 -9.08 -56.98 -8.21
N LEU A 211 -8.02 -56.44 -7.63
CA LEU A 211 -7.66 -56.53 -6.21
C LEU A 211 -8.04 -55.22 -5.52
N ALA A 212 -8.74 -55.26 -4.39
CA ALA A 212 -8.93 -54.06 -3.56
C ALA A 212 -8.13 -54.16 -2.26
N PHE A 213 -7.71 -53.04 -1.70
CA PHE A 213 -7.11 -52.99 -0.37
C PHE A 213 -7.37 -51.66 0.33
N LYS A 214 -7.36 -51.70 1.67
CA LYS A 214 -7.52 -50.50 2.50
C LYS A 214 -6.21 -49.72 2.57
N VAL A 215 -6.29 -48.41 2.39
CA VAL A 215 -5.20 -47.45 2.63
C VAL A 215 -5.42 -46.85 4.02
N ARG A 216 -4.57 -47.24 4.99
CA ARG A 216 -4.74 -46.86 6.39
C ARG A 216 -4.13 -45.49 6.69
N GLY A 217 -4.86 -44.69 7.46
CA GLY A 217 -4.39 -43.39 7.94
C GLY A 217 -3.56 -43.49 9.22
N PRO A 218 -2.89 -42.39 9.62
CA PRO A 218 -1.91 -42.35 10.72
C PRO A 218 -2.52 -42.66 12.10
N GLU A 219 -3.83 -42.47 12.26
CA GLU A 219 -4.56 -42.84 13.47
C GLU A 219 -5.01 -44.30 13.42
N ALA A 220 -4.83 -45.02 14.52
CA ALA A 220 -5.17 -46.43 14.61
C ALA A 220 -6.64 -46.69 14.23
N GLY A 221 -6.86 -47.63 13.31
CA GLY A 221 -8.19 -48.02 12.83
C GLY A 221 -8.79 -47.10 11.75
N THR A 222 -8.13 -46.01 11.36
CA THR A 222 -8.63 -45.11 10.31
C THR A 222 -8.32 -45.62 8.91
N VAL A 223 -9.29 -45.52 7.99
CA VAL A 223 -9.14 -45.85 6.57
C VAL A 223 -9.26 -44.58 5.73
N ALA A 224 -8.13 -44.12 5.20
CA ALA A 224 -8.05 -42.89 4.39
C ALA A 224 -8.64 -43.09 2.98
N ALA A 225 -8.49 -44.28 2.42
CA ALA A 225 -9.08 -44.65 1.13
C ALA A 225 -9.21 -46.17 0.98
N VAL A 226 -10.02 -46.61 0.02
CA VAL A 226 -9.97 -47.97 -0.54
C VAL A 226 -9.42 -47.86 -1.96
N LYS A 227 -8.34 -48.58 -2.23
CA LYS A 227 -7.69 -48.61 -3.53
C LYS A 227 -8.04 -49.90 -4.25
N TYR A 228 -8.48 -49.79 -5.49
CA TYR A 228 -8.76 -50.91 -6.39
C TYR A 228 -7.67 -50.93 -7.45
N ARG A 229 -7.02 -52.08 -7.63
CA ARG A 229 -6.00 -52.32 -8.64
C ARG A 229 -6.54 -53.28 -9.68
N ASN A 230 -6.57 -52.83 -10.93
CA ASN A 230 -6.84 -53.71 -12.05
C ASN A 230 -5.60 -54.54 -12.36
N ASN A 231 -5.75 -55.86 -12.38
CA ASN A 231 -4.70 -56.79 -12.76
C ASN A 231 -4.61 -56.88 -14.29
N GLY A 232 -3.39 -56.89 -14.84
CA GLY A 232 -3.10 -56.90 -16.28
C GLY A 232 -1.90 -56.03 -16.67
N SER A 233 -1.36 -56.23 -17.88
CA SER A 233 -0.31 -55.38 -18.44
C SER A 233 -0.84 -53.97 -18.77
N ALA A 234 0.06 -52.99 -18.89
CA ALA A 234 -0.34 -51.63 -19.26
C ALA A 234 -1.08 -51.59 -20.62
N GLU A 235 -0.64 -52.39 -21.58
CA GLU A 235 -1.26 -52.52 -22.90
C GLU A 235 -2.67 -53.12 -22.83
N GLN A 236 -2.86 -54.18 -22.03
CA GLN A 236 -4.17 -54.83 -21.85
C GLN A 236 -5.20 -53.88 -21.24
N LEU A 237 -4.78 -53.12 -20.22
CA LEU A 237 -5.65 -52.15 -19.54
C LEU A 237 -5.95 -50.94 -20.44
N GLY A 238 -4.95 -50.46 -21.18
CA GLY A 238 -5.12 -49.39 -22.15
C GLY A 238 -6.10 -49.75 -23.28
N ALA A 239 -6.00 -50.97 -23.81
CA ALA A 239 -6.94 -51.49 -24.82
C ALA A 239 -8.39 -51.59 -24.30
N ALA A 240 -8.56 -51.86 -23.01
CA ALA A 240 -9.86 -51.91 -22.33
C ALA A 240 -10.37 -50.53 -21.86
N GLY A 241 -9.58 -49.46 -22.00
CA GLY A 241 -9.93 -48.13 -21.50
C GLY A 241 -10.00 -48.04 -19.98
N LEU A 242 -9.26 -48.90 -19.27
CA LEU A 242 -9.27 -48.99 -17.81
C LEU A 242 -7.99 -48.42 -17.21
N ASP A 243 -8.12 -47.64 -16.14
CA ASP A 243 -6.97 -47.21 -15.34
C ASP A 243 -6.43 -48.38 -14.52
N ARG A 244 -5.10 -48.41 -14.29
CA ARG A 244 -4.48 -49.41 -13.41
C ARG A 244 -4.98 -49.32 -11.97
N TYR A 245 -5.26 -48.11 -11.50
CA TYR A 245 -5.72 -47.86 -10.14
C TYR A 245 -6.96 -46.98 -10.11
N VAL A 246 -7.96 -47.41 -9.35
CA VAL A 246 -9.17 -46.65 -9.02
C VAL A 246 -9.20 -46.43 -7.51
N TYR A 247 -9.70 -45.28 -7.05
CA TYR A 247 -9.78 -44.96 -5.62
C TYR A 247 -11.21 -44.64 -5.21
N ALA A 248 -11.65 -45.21 -4.09
CA ALA A 248 -12.70 -44.64 -3.26
C ALA A 248 -12.02 -43.88 -2.12
N LYS A 249 -12.14 -42.55 -2.11
CA LYS A 249 -11.51 -41.66 -1.11
C LYS A 249 -12.53 -40.68 -0.54
N GLY A 250 -12.31 -40.23 0.70
CA GLY A 250 -13.09 -39.16 1.31
C GLY A 250 -12.80 -37.80 0.67
N HIS A 251 -13.59 -36.78 1.03
CA HIS A 251 -13.40 -35.41 0.53
C HIS A 251 -12.06 -34.83 1.03
N LYS A 252 -11.34 -34.15 0.12
CA LYS A 252 -10.11 -33.35 0.34
C LYS A 252 -8.95 -34.09 1.06
N GLY A 253 -8.06 -34.75 0.29
CA GLY A 253 -6.78 -35.27 0.78
C GLY A 253 -6.05 -36.14 -0.26
N THR A 254 -4.75 -36.39 -0.08
CA THR A 254 -3.98 -37.42 -0.82
C THR A 254 -3.67 -38.54 0.16
N PRO A 255 -4.18 -39.77 -0.03
CA PRO A 255 -4.02 -40.85 0.94
C PRO A 255 -2.59 -41.45 0.87
N ALA A 256 -2.02 -41.79 2.02
CA ALA A 256 -0.79 -42.57 2.15
C ALA A 256 -1.02 -43.74 3.12
N HIS A 257 -0.55 -44.95 2.78
CA HIS A 257 -0.73 -46.13 3.61
C HIS A 257 0.29 -46.12 4.76
N THR A 258 -0.20 -46.11 6.00
CA THR A 258 0.66 -45.99 7.19
C THR A 258 0.79 -47.31 7.96
N SER A 259 1.95 -47.49 8.61
CA SER A 259 2.18 -48.61 9.53
C SER A 259 1.29 -48.50 10.77
N PRO A 260 0.83 -49.61 11.36
CA PRO A 260 0.07 -49.58 12.60
C PRO A 260 0.81 -48.80 13.69
N GLY A 261 0.14 -47.84 14.33
CA GLY A 261 0.73 -47.06 15.42
C GLY A 261 1.82 -46.06 15.01
N LEU A 262 1.78 -45.53 13.77
CA LEU A 262 2.73 -44.51 13.28
C LEU A 262 2.92 -43.32 14.26
N THR A 263 1.85 -42.95 14.97
CA THR A 263 1.80 -41.84 15.93
C THR A 263 2.14 -42.26 17.36
N ALA A 264 2.51 -43.53 17.59
CA ALA A 264 2.86 -44.01 18.92
C ALA A 264 4.18 -43.38 19.42
N PRO A 265 4.33 -43.11 20.73
CA PRO A 265 5.53 -42.47 21.30
C PRO A 265 6.85 -43.22 21.07
N GLY A 266 6.80 -44.52 20.79
CA GLY A 266 7.98 -45.35 20.53
C GLY A 266 8.60 -45.20 19.14
N ILE A 267 7.92 -44.50 18.21
CA ILE A 267 8.39 -44.30 16.84
C ILE A 267 9.36 -43.13 16.78
N SER A 268 10.65 -43.44 16.57
CA SER A 268 11.76 -42.46 16.52
C SER A 268 12.21 -42.13 15.10
N ALA A 269 11.80 -42.94 14.12
CA ALA A 269 12.09 -42.74 12.72
C ALA A 269 10.92 -43.16 11.83
N GLU A 270 10.90 -42.69 10.59
CA GLU A 270 9.93 -43.09 9.57
C GLU A 270 10.61 -43.41 8.24
N VAL A 271 10.04 -44.34 7.48
CA VAL A 271 10.37 -44.56 6.06
C VAL A 271 9.23 -44.01 5.20
N TRP A 272 9.54 -43.08 4.30
CA TRP A 272 8.62 -42.57 3.29
C TRP A 272 8.97 -43.18 1.94
N THR A 273 8.02 -43.89 1.33
CA THR A 273 8.23 -44.61 0.08
C THR A 273 7.20 -44.28 -0.99
N GLU A 274 7.62 -44.31 -2.24
CA GLU A 274 6.70 -44.36 -3.37
C GLU A 274 5.95 -45.71 -3.42
N GLY A 275 4.62 -45.66 -3.46
CA GLY A 275 3.74 -46.83 -3.58
C GLY A 275 3.24 -47.38 -2.23
N GLU A 276 1.92 -47.59 -2.12
CA GLU A 276 1.32 -48.14 -0.89
C GLU A 276 1.74 -49.60 -0.64
N LEU A 277 1.84 -50.42 -1.69
CA LEU A 277 2.29 -51.81 -1.56
C LEU A 277 3.79 -51.93 -1.29
N ASN A 278 4.60 -50.98 -1.79
CA ASN A 278 6.01 -50.86 -1.43
C ASN A 278 6.15 -50.47 0.05
N GLY A 279 5.26 -49.61 0.55
CA GLY A 279 5.12 -49.33 1.98
C GLY A 279 4.86 -50.60 2.80
N VAL A 280 3.95 -51.46 2.35
CA VAL A 280 3.70 -52.77 3.00
C VAL A 280 4.95 -53.67 2.94
N GLY A 281 5.67 -53.67 1.83
CA GLY A 281 6.92 -54.40 1.69
C GLY A 281 7.99 -53.95 2.70
N PHE A 282 8.16 -52.64 2.87
CA PHE A 282 9.05 -52.08 3.89
C PHE A 282 8.58 -52.40 5.33
N MET A 283 7.27 -52.49 5.58
CA MET A 283 6.77 -52.95 6.90
C MET A 283 7.15 -54.41 7.18
N LEU A 284 7.07 -55.29 6.18
CA LEU A 284 7.54 -56.67 6.31
C LEU A 284 9.05 -56.73 6.58
N ALA A 285 9.83 -55.94 5.84
CA ALA A 285 11.28 -55.86 5.99
C ALA A 285 11.69 -55.37 7.38
N LEU A 286 11.07 -54.29 7.88
CA LEU A 286 11.28 -53.80 9.24
C LEU A 286 10.83 -54.80 10.31
N GLY A 287 9.76 -55.54 10.05
CA GLY A 287 9.31 -56.63 10.92
C GLY A 287 10.35 -57.75 11.03
N ALA A 288 10.90 -58.20 9.90
CA ALA A 288 11.96 -59.20 9.87
C ALA A 288 13.25 -58.72 10.54
N ALA A 289 13.57 -57.42 10.42
CA ALA A 289 14.70 -56.78 11.08
C ALA A 289 14.47 -56.44 12.58
N GLY A 290 13.26 -56.68 13.12
CA GLY A 290 12.92 -56.36 14.51
C GLY A 290 12.76 -54.85 14.81
N LEU A 291 12.51 -54.02 13.78
CA LEU A 291 12.46 -52.55 13.88
C LEU A 291 11.04 -51.95 13.86
N SER A 292 10.00 -52.76 13.65
CA SER A 292 8.60 -52.32 13.50
C SER A 292 8.01 -51.54 14.68
N GLY A 293 8.60 -51.65 15.88
CA GLY A 293 8.21 -50.87 17.07
C GLY A 293 8.92 -49.52 17.22
N SER A 294 9.92 -49.24 16.38
CA SER A 294 10.78 -48.04 16.48
C SER A 294 10.79 -47.19 15.19
N VAL A 295 10.41 -47.79 14.07
CA VAL A 295 10.43 -47.18 12.73
C VAL A 295 9.05 -47.33 12.09
N GLY A 296 8.39 -46.21 11.84
CA GLY A 296 7.12 -46.16 11.12
C GLY A 296 7.31 -46.18 9.61
N VAL A 297 6.26 -46.47 8.85
CA VAL A 297 6.29 -46.44 7.37
C VAL A 297 5.10 -45.69 6.82
N GLN A 298 5.33 -44.87 5.81
CA GLN A 298 4.29 -44.25 4.99
C GLN A 298 4.54 -44.57 3.50
N GLY A 299 3.60 -45.29 2.86
CA GLY A 299 3.61 -45.56 1.43
C GLY A 299 2.69 -44.63 0.66
N MET A 300 3.24 -43.77 -0.19
CA MET A 300 2.50 -42.73 -0.91
C MET A 300 1.74 -43.30 -2.11
N ALA A 301 0.65 -42.65 -2.50
CA ALA A 301 -0.09 -42.93 -3.72
C ALA A 301 0.67 -42.48 -5.00
N GLY A 302 1.88 -43.03 -5.21
CA GLY A 302 2.82 -42.71 -6.29
C GLY A 302 3.71 -41.49 -6.02
N ALA A 303 4.61 -41.19 -6.96
CA ALA A 303 5.58 -40.09 -6.94
C ALA A 303 4.99 -38.68 -6.75
N THR A 304 3.68 -38.48 -6.96
CA THR A 304 2.99 -37.19 -6.74
C THR A 304 2.27 -37.12 -5.41
N GLY A 305 2.23 -38.24 -4.68
CA GLY A 305 1.68 -38.34 -3.33
C GLY A 305 2.47 -37.53 -2.31
N ASN A 306 1.84 -37.22 -1.17
CA ASN A 306 2.48 -36.53 -0.06
C ASN A 306 2.24 -37.29 1.26
N PRO A 307 3.22 -37.32 2.18
CA PRO A 307 3.09 -37.93 3.50
C PRO A 307 2.02 -37.23 4.35
N HIS A 308 1.51 -37.96 5.32
CA HIS A 308 0.80 -37.38 6.46
C HIS A 308 1.80 -36.64 7.35
N VAL A 309 1.47 -35.37 7.66
CA VAL A 309 2.33 -34.45 8.41
C VAL A 309 1.60 -33.78 9.58
N LEU A 310 0.42 -34.29 9.96
CA LEU A 310 -0.34 -33.76 11.10
C LEU A 310 0.26 -34.14 12.45
N HIS A 311 0.91 -35.30 12.56
CA HIS A 311 1.56 -35.75 13.78
C HIS A 311 2.92 -35.06 13.97
N ASP A 312 3.44 -35.12 15.20
CA ASP A 312 4.72 -34.50 15.53
C ASP A 312 5.88 -35.25 14.87
N LEU A 313 6.60 -34.51 14.02
CA LEU A 313 7.75 -34.95 13.26
C LEU A 313 9.03 -34.23 13.70
N THR A 314 8.95 -33.35 14.71
CA THR A 314 10.08 -32.52 15.16
C THR A 314 11.24 -33.39 15.64
N GLY A 315 12.41 -33.24 15.03
CA GLY A 315 13.61 -34.03 15.30
C GLY A 315 13.56 -35.50 14.85
N ARG A 316 12.44 -35.95 14.25
CA ARG A 316 12.27 -37.35 13.81
C ARG A 316 13.14 -37.62 12.58
N ARG A 317 13.80 -38.78 12.54
CA ARG A 317 14.57 -39.21 11.35
C ARG A 317 13.62 -39.73 10.27
N VAL A 318 13.70 -39.19 9.05
CA VAL A 318 12.84 -39.59 7.94
C VAL A 318 13.68 -40.15 6.79
N PHE A 319 13.62 -41.45 6.56
CA PHE A 319 14.31 -42.13 5.48
C PHE A 319 13.45 -42.15 4.22
N ILE A 320 13.99 -41.69 3.11
CA ILE A 320 13.23 -41.44 1.89
C ILE A 320 13.70 -42.38 0.79
N TYR A 321 12.75 -43.17 0.26
CA TYR A 321 12.93 -44.04 -0.90
C TYR A 321 11.88 -43.70 -1.96
N ALA A 322 12.27 -43.73 -3.23
CA ALA A 322 11.35 -43.70 -4.36
C ALA A 322 11.98 -44.47 -5.51
N ASP A 323 11.16 -44.82 -6.50
CA ASP A 323 11.59 -45.63 -7.63
C ASP A 323 12.72 -44.91 -8.42
N PRO A 324 13.65 -45.64 -9.07
CA PRO A 324 14.82 -45.07 -9.75
C PRO A 324 14.46 -44.47 -11.12
N ASP A 325 13.45 -43.62 -11.15
CA ASP A 325 13.04 -42.85 -12.32
C ASP A 325 12.96 -41.34 -12.02
N LYS A 326 12.71 -40.55 -13.06
CA LYS A 326 12.62 -39.09 -12.94
C LYS A 326 11.54 -38.66 -11.95
N ALA A 327 10.40 -39.35 -11.91
CA ALA A 327 9.30 -38.99 -11.03
C ALA A 327 9.66 -39.30 -9.57
N GLY A 328 10.33 -40.43 -9.32
CA GLY A 328 10.87 -40.80 -8.02
C GLY A 328 11.94 -39.83 -7.54
N GLU A 329 12.90 -39.42 -8.37
CA GLU A 329 13.91 -38.41 -8.02
C GLU A 329 13.29 -37.07 -7.59
N GLU A 330 12.28 -36.60 -8.34
CA GLU A 330 11.50 -35.41 -8.00
C GLU A 330 10.71 -35.59 -6.70
N ALA A 331 10.15 -36.79 -6.46
CA ALA A 331 9.44 -37.12 -5.22
C ALA A 331 10.36 -37.08 -4.00
N ARG A 332 11.55 -37.69 -4.07
CA ARG A 332 12.52 -37.70 -2.96
C ARG A 332 12.91 -36.29 -2.53
N THR A 333 13.23 -35.44 -3.49
CA THR A 333 13.61 -34.03 -3.22
C THR A 333 12.46 -33.26 -2.59
N ARG A 334 11.23 -33.42 -3.13
CA ARG A 334 10.04 -32.76 -2.60
C ARG A 334 9.74 -33.19 -1.17
N TRP A 335 9.86 -34.49 -0.89
CA TRP A 335 9.64 -35.05 0.44
C TRP A 335 10.72 -34.64 1.43
N ALA A 336 11.99 -34.55 1.03
CA ALA A 336 13.06 -34.12 1.92
C ALA A 336 12.91 -32.66 2.36
N ARG A 337 12.53 -31.77 1.43
CA ARG A 337 12.18 -30.37 1.76
C ARG A 337 10.97 -30.29 2.67
N LEU A 338 9.94 -31.10 2.42
CA LEU A 338 8.78 -31.18 3.29
C LEU A 338 9.15 -31.65 4.69
N ALA A 339 10.04 -32.64 4.82
CA ALA A 339 10.55 -33.12 6.11
C ALA A 339 11.23 -32.00 6.90
N LEU A 340 12.13 -31.23 6.26
CA LEU A 340 12.75 -30.06 6.88
C LEU A 340 11.72 -29.00 7.31
N GLU A 341 10.76 -28.70 6.44
CA GLU A 341 9.69 -27.70 6.71
C GLU A 341 8.86 -28.06 7.94
N VAL A 342 8.63 -29.35 8.19
CA VAL A 342 7.85 -29.85 9.34
C VAL A 342 8.71 -30.21 10.55
N GLY A 343 10.00 -29.87 10.53
CA GLY A 343 10.93 -30.04 11.65
C GLY A 343 11.60 -31.42 11.75
N ALA A 344 11.41 -32.32 10.78
CA ALA A 344 12.09 -33.62 10.71
C ALA A 344 13.49 -33.50 10.09
N VAL A 345 14.29 -34.56 10.24
CA VAL A 345 15.61 -34.70 9.63
C VAL A 345 15.56 -35.75 8.53
N PRO A 346 15.58 -35.37 7.23
CA PRO A 346 15.52 -36.31 6.13
C PRO A 346 16.87 -37.04 5.92
N TYR A 347 16.80 -38.29 5.47
CA TYR A 347 17.91 -39.17 5.10
C TYR A 347 17.55 -39.85 3.78
N MET A 348 18.45 -39.85 2.81
CA MET A 348 18.17 -40.46 1.50
C MET A 348 18.59 -41.93 1.48
N LEU A 349 17.66 -42.83 1.16
CA LEU A 349 17.99 -44.21 0.82
C LEU A 349 18.40 -44.28 -0.66
N PRO A 350 19.25 -45.26 -1.04
CA PRO A 350 19.59 -45.47 -2.45
C PRO A 350 18.31 -45.73 -3.29
N PRO A 351 18.26 -45.26 -4.54
CA PRO A 351 17.07 -45.38 -5.37
C PRO A 351 16.86 -46.80 -5.93
N PHE A 352 17.82 -47.71 -5.74
CA PHE A 352 17.75 -49.09 -6.21
C PHE A 352 17.90 -50.08 -5.04
N ILE A 353 17.22 -51.21 -5.15
CA ILE A 353 17.34 -52.35 -4.23
C ILE A 353 18.25 -53.40 -4.89
N PRO A 354 19.04 -54.20 -4.14
CA PRO A 354 20.02 -55.11 -4.73
C PRO A 354 19.39 -56.14 -5.68
N GLY A 355 20.12 -56.53 -6.72
CA GLY A 355 19.72 -57.62 -7.63
C GLY A 355 18.97 -57.19 -8.90
N ASP A 356 18.44 -55.97 -8.97
CA ASP A 356 17.93 -55.37 -10.21
C ASP A 356 17.76 -53.84 -10.09
N PRO A 357 18.43 -53.03 -10.95
CA PRO A 357 18.34 -51.58 -10.93
C PRO A 357 16.94 -50.99 -11.17
N SER A 358 15.97 -51.80 -11.61
CA SER A 358 14.61 -51.40 -11.95
C SER A 358 13.54 -51.96 -11.01
N ALA A 359 13.91 -52.81 -10.05
CA ALA A 359 12.95 -53.43 -9.13
C ALA A 359 12.63 -52.51 -7.94
N ASP A 360 11.33 -52.39 -7.63
CA ASP A 360 10.85 -51.76 -6.40
C ASP A 360 10.81 -52.77 -5.23
N ALA A 361 10.39 -52.31 -4.05
CA ALA A 361 10.35 -53.13 -2.84
C ALA A 361 9.43 -54.36 -2.98
N ALA A 362 8.25 -54.21 -3.58
CA ALA A 362 7.31 -55.31 -3.76
C ALA A 362 7.79 -56.32 -4.81
N ASP A 363 8.41 -55.84 -5.89
CA ASP A 363 9.00 -56.70 -6.91
C ASP A 363 10.21 -57.48 -6.37
N PHE A 364 11.03 -56.85 -5.52
CA PHE A 364 12.15 -57.52 -4.84
C PHE A 364 11.66 -58.67 -3.93
N LEU A 365 10.64 -58.42 -3.11
CA LEU A 365 10.02 -59.44 -2.27
C LEU A 365 9.46 -60.61 -3.11
N GLY A 366 8.77 -60.31 -4.20
CA GLY A 366 8.18 -61.32 -5.08
C GLY A 366 9.20 -62.23 -5.78
N ARG A 367 10.41 -61.74 -6.08
CA ARG A 367 11.46 -62.53 -6.72
C ARG A 367 12.07 -63.60 -5.83
N LEU A 368 12.20 -63.30 -4.54
CA LEU A 368 12.77 -64.20 -3.54
C LEU A 368 11.69 -65.05 -2.85
N TRP A 369 10.43 -64.89 -3.27
CA TRP A 369 9.30 -65.60 -2.69
C TRP A 369 9.30 -67.08 -3.11
N ASP A 370 9.45 -67.97 -2.12
CA ASP A 370 9.24 -69.40 -2.29
C ASP A 370 8.20 -69.89 -1.25
N PRO A 371 6.94 -70.10 -1.66
CA PRO A 371 5.86 -70.50 -0.75
C PRO A 371 5.98 -71.96 -0.27
N GLY A 372 6.98 -72.72 -0.75
CA GLY A 372 7.17 -74.12 -0.38
C GLY A 372 7.71 -74.34 1.04
N THR A 373 8.29 -73.32 1.68
CA THR A 373 8.89 -73.41 3.02
C THR A 373 8.73 -72.11 3.83
N PRO A 374 8.63 -72.16 5.18
CA PRO A 374 8.60 -70.96 6.03
C PRO A 374 9.83 -70.05 5.88
N GLU A 375 10.98 -70.62 5.51
CA GLU A 375 12.21 -69.89 5.19
C GLU A 375 12.06 -69.16 3.84
N GLY A 376 11.54 -69.82 2.82
CA GLY A 376 11.26 -69.22 1.51
C GLY A 376 10.18 -68.13 1.54
N GLU A 377 9.19 -68.23 2.43
CA GLU A 377 8.18 -67.19 2.66
C GLU A 377 8.76 -65.94 3.35
N ARG A 378 9.91 -66.05 4.04
CA ARG A 378 10.54 -64.94 4.78
C ARG A 378 11.80 -64.39 4.12
N ALA A 379 12.43 -65.16 3.23
CA ALA A 379 13.71 -64.83 2.60
C ALA A 379 13.74 -63.42 1.98
N GLY A 380 12.69 -63.04 1.25
CA GLY A 380 12.60 -61.68 0.67
C GLY A 380 12.54 -60.58 1.72
N ALA A 381 11.74 -60.77 2.78
CA ALA A 381 11.58 -59.79 3.84
C ALA A 381 12.85 -59.66 4.70
N GLU A 382 13.52 -60.78 4.97
CA GLU A 382 14.82 -60.80 5.67
C GLU A 382 15.90 -60.09 4.86
N ALA A 383 16.03 -60.40 3.56
CA ALA A 383 17.01 -59.75 2.67
C ALA A 383 16.76 -58.24 2.50
N LEU A 384 15.50 -57.83 2.31
CA LEU A 384 15.14 -56.41 2.24
C LEU A 384 15.34 -55.71 3.59
N GLY A 385 15.08 -56.41 4.70
CA GLY A 385 15.30 -55.92 6.06
C GLY A 385 16.78 -55.70 6.38
N GLU A 386 17.65 -56.62 5.96
CA GLU A 386 19.11 -56.47 6.04
C GLU A 386 19.58 -55.26 5.21
N TRP A 387 19.12 -55.15 3.96
CA TRP A 387 19.44 -54.00 3.10
C TRP A 387 19.02 -52.68 3.75
N LEU A 388 17.76 -52.60 4.20
CA LEU A 388 17.21 -51.39 4.79
C LEU A 388 17.96 -51.01 6.07
N SER A 389 18.25 -51.98 6.94
CA SER A 389 18.96 -51.76 8.20
C SER A 389 20.39 -51.27 7.99
N ALA A 390 21.09 -51.79 6.99
CA ALA A 390 22.42 -51.32 6.62
C ALA A 390 22.38 -49.87 6.11
N HIS A 391 21.49 -49.56 5.17
CA HIS A 391 21.42 -48.22 4.58
C HIS A 391 20.85 -47.18 5.54
N MET A 392 19.97 -47.54 6.47
CA MET A 392 19.52 -46.63 7.53
C MET A 392 20.63 -46.29 8.55
N ARG A 393 21.58 -47.22 8.75
CA ARG A 393 22.74 -47.01 9.62
C ARG A 393 23.76 -46.08 8.98
N ASP A 394 23.99 -46.25 7.68
CA ASP A 394 25.04 -45.56 6.94
C ASP A 394 24.55 -44.28 6.23
N ALA A 395 23.23 -44.06 6.14
CA ALA A 395 22.68 -42.86 5.50
C ALA A 395 23.04 -41.59 6.28
N GLU A 396 23.52 -40.59 5.55
CA GLU A 396 23.76 -39.24 6.05
C GLU A 396 22.49 -38.38 5.96
N ALA A 397 22.39 -37.38 6.84
CA ALA A 397 21.29 -36.44 6.84
C ALA A 397 21.33 -35.61 5.56
N TRP A 398 20.22 -35.60 4.82
CA TRP A 398 20.07 -34.78 3.64
C TRP A 398 19.96 -33.31 4.03
N GLN A 399 20.82 -32.48 3.46
CA GLN A 399 20.77 -31.04 3.59
C GLN A 399 20.07 -30.48 2.35
N ASP A 400 19.21 -29.46 2.51
CA ASP A 400 18.67 -28.77 1.33
C ASP A 400 19.85 -28.18 0.58
N PRO A 401 20.09 -28.60 -0.68
CA PRO A 401 21.09 -27.95 -1.48
C PRO A 401 20.70 -26.48 -1.56
N GLU A 402 21.57 -25.59 -1.06
CA GLU A 402 21.49 -24.14 -1.25
C GLU A 402 20.97 -23.83 -2.67
N PRO A 403 20.06 -22.85 -2.86
CA PRO A 403 19.56 -22.45 -4.17
C PRO A 403 20.67 -22.08 -5.17
N GLY A 404 21.20 -23.11 -5.83
CA GLY A 404 22.45 -23.02 -6.56
C GLY A 404 23.03 -24.41 -6.75
N ALA A 405 22.47 -25.19 -7.68
CA ALA A 405 23.35 -26.00 -8.51
C ALA A 405 24.48 -25.07 -8.96
N GLU A 406 25.74 -25.40 -8.66
CA GLU A 406 26.88 -24.49 -8.86
C GLU A 406 26.72 -23.76 -10.18
N TYR A 407 26.39 -22.46 -10.10
CA TYR A 407 26.28 -21.61 -11.28
C TYR A 407 27.71 -21.40 -11.77
N GLY A 408 28.17 -22.36 -12.58
CA GLY A 408 29.56 -22.59 -12.87
C GLY A 408 29.71 -23.50 -14.06
N GLU A 409 30.88 -24.10 -14.19
CA GLU A 409 31.28 -24.86 -15.37
C GLU A 409 30.24 -25.94 -15.74
N GLY A 410 29.76 -25.93 -16.99
CA GLY A 410 28.77 -26.88 -17.48
C GLY A 410 27.31 -26.53 -17.20
N PHE A 411 27.01 -25.49 -16.41
CA PHE A 411 25.62 -25.05 -16.16
C PHE A 411 24.96 -24.57 -17.45
N GLN A 412 23.74 -25.02 -17.75
CA GLN A 412 23.09 -24.77 -19.03
C GLN A 412 21.58 -24.53 -18.95
N SER A 413 21.10 -23.71 -19.88
CA SER A 413 19.69 -23.48 -20.18
C SER A 413 19.58 -23.24 -21.68
N TRP A 414 19.18 -24.26 -22.44
CA TRP A 414 19.20 -24.24 -23.91
C TRP A 414 18.63 -22.94 -24.49
N PRO A 415 19.34 -22.26 -25.43
CA PRO A 415 20.60 -22.66 -26.06
C PRO A 415 21.87 -22.13 -25.37
N TYR A 416 21.81 -21.70 -24.11
CA TYR A 416 22.94 -21.06 -23.41
C TYR A 416 23.63 -22.01 -22.43
N LYS A 417 24.94 -21.83 -22.25
CA LYS A 417 25.79 -22.67 -21.39
C LYS A 417 26.93 -21.84 -20.79
N ILE A 418 27.44 -22.27 -19.65
CA ILE A 418 28.72 -21.85 -19.08
C ILE A 418 29.81 -22.86 -19.45
N GLU A 419 30.88 -22.40 -20.10
CA GLU A 419 32.01 -23.23 -20.51
C GLU A 419 33.31 -22.42 -20.45
N GLY A 420 34.37 -22.99 -19.88
CA GLY A 420 35.65 -22.32 -19.62
C GLY A 420 35.53 -21.08 -18.71
N GLY A 421 34.56 -21.06 -17.79
CA GLY A 421 34.26 -19.87 -16.98
C GLY A 421 33.71 -18.68 -17.78
N GLN A 422 33.15 -18.95 -18.97
CA GLN A 422 32.54 -17.96 -19.86
C GLN A 422 31.07 -18.29 -20.11
N VAL A 423 30.26 -17.28 -20.39
CA VAL A 423 28.87 -17.49 -20.83
C VAL A 423 28.82 -17.46 -22.35
N GLY A 424 28.22 -18.49 -22.95
CA GLY A 424 28.08 -18.59 -24.39
C GLY A 424 26.80 -19.26 -24.85
N LYS A 425 26.66 -19.37 -26.17
CA LYS A 425 25.52 -19.98 -26.85
C LYS A 425 25.99 -21.21 -27.60
N LEU A 426 25.26 -22.31 -27.43
CA LEU A 426 25.40 -23.52 -28.22
C LEU A 426 24.72 -23.31 -29.57
N LYS A 427 25.47 -23.54 -30.64
CA LYS A 427 24.98 -23.53 -32.01
C LYS A 427 25.13 -24.93 -32.57
N ARG A 428 24.12 -25.43 -33.30
CA ARG A 428 24.24 -26.70 -34.00
C ARG A 428 25.39 -26.63 -35.00
N SER A 429 26.28 -27.63 -34.95
CA SER A 429 27.39 -27.74 -35.90
C SER A 429 26.81 -28.02 -37.29
N PRO A 430 27.16 -27.24 -38.33
CA PRO A 430 26.70 -27.48 -39.70
C PRO A 430 27.18 -28.82 -40.27
N ASP A 431 28.36 -29.29 -39.82
CA ASP A 431 29.10 -30.42 -40.39
C ASP A 431 29.24 -31.62 -39.44
N GLY A 432 28.54 -31.60 -38.29
CA GLY A 432 28.61 -32.65 -37.26
C GLY A 432 27.40 -33.60 -37.23
N PRO A 433 27.48 -34.72 -36.49
CA PRO A 433 26.33 -35.60 -36.21
C PRO A 433 25.17 -34.81 -35.55
N GLU A 434 23.94 -35.37 -35.55
CA GLU A 434 22.71 -34.65 -35.15
C GLU A 434 22.79 -33.90 -33.80
N ASP A 435 23.60 -34.40 -32.87
CA ASP A 435 23.77 -33.85 -31.51
C ASP A 435 25.04 -32.99 -31.31
N ALA A 436 25.80 -32.70 -32.38
CA ALA A 436 27.02 -31.90 -32.27
C ALA A 436 26.71 -30.39 -32.17
N HIS A 437 27.20 -29.75 -31.10
CA HIS A 437 27.03 -28.32 -30.85
C HIS A 437 28.39 -27.61 -30.68
N GLU A 438 28.53 -26.43 -31.27
CA GLU A 438 29.67 -25.52 -31.12
C GLU A 438 29.34 -24.44 -30.07
N PHE A 439 30.26 -24.20 -29.14
CA PHE A 439 30.15 -23.14 -28.13
C PHE A 439 30.68 -21.83 -28.67
N ARG A 440 29.83 -20.80 -28.77
CA ARG A 440 30.24 -19.44 -29.10
C ARG A 440 30.21 -18.56 -27.86
N PRO A 441 31.37 -18.06 -27.38
CA PRO A 441 31.42 -17.20 -26.19
C PRO A 441 30.74 -15.85 -26.48
N LEU A 442 30.02 -15.35 -25.48
CA LEU A 442 29.33 -14.06 -25.50
C LEU A 442 29.91 -13.12 -24.44
N LEU A 443 30.27 -13.65 -23.27
CA LEU A 443 30.86 -12.92 -22.15
C LEU A 443 32.16 -13.60 -21.70
N GLY A 444 33.19 -12.81 -21.43
CA GLY A 444 34.47 -13.29 -20.90
C GLY A 444 34.46 -13.55 -19.39
N PHE A 445 33.28 -13.67 -18.80
CA PHE A 445 33.04 -13.86 -17.36
C PHE A 445 31.70 -14.60 -17.18
N THR A 446 31.45 -15.09 -15.97
CA THR A 446 30.12 -15.56 -15.57
C THR A 446 29.41 -14.49 -14.74
N ALA A 447 28.09 -14.39 -14.92
CA ALA A 447 27.27 -13.54 -14.08
C ALA A 447 25.89 -14.17 -13.84
N ARG A 448 25.40 -14.06 -12.61
CA ARG A 448 24.08 -14.57 -12.17
C ARG A 448 23.28 -13.42 -11.59
N ILE A 449 22.05 -13.28 -12.04
CA ILE A 449 21.06 -12.42 -11.38
C ILE A 449 20.54 -13.20 -10.17
N VAL A 450 20.95 -12.80 -8.98
CA VAL A 450 20.57 -13.46 -7.72
C VAL A 450 19.23 -12.94 -7.20
N ALA A 451 18.91 -11.67 -7.47
CA ALA A 451 17.61 -11.10 -7.13
C ALA A 451 17.14 -10.03 -8.13
N GLU A 452 15.83 -9.98 -8.37
CA GLU A 452 15.13 -8.84 -8.96
C GLU A 452 14.49 -8.03 -7.82
N VAL A 453 15.02 -6.84 -7.57
CA VAL A 453 14.59 -5.94 -6.50
C VAL A 453 13.76 -4.81 -7.10
N SER A 454 12.53 -4.67 -6.62
CA SER A 454 11.65 -3.53 -6.91
C SER A 454 11.85 -2.46 -5.84
N ARG A 455 12.51 -1.36 -6.17
CA ARG A 455 12.67 -0.20 -5.28
C ARG A 455 11.48 0.74 -5.38
N ASP A 456 10.65 0.76 -4.35
CA ASP A 456 9.43 1.57 -4.33
C ASP A 456 9.63 2.83 -3.46
N SER A 457 9.62 4.00 -4.09
CA SER A 457 9.66 5.32 -3.44
C SER A 457 8.26 5.85 -3.08
N GLY A 458 7.22 5.10 -3.44
CA GLY A 458 5.82 5.49 -3.30
C GLY A 458 5.36 6.54 -4.32
N ASP A 459 6.12 6.77 -5.41
CA ASP A 459 5.74 7.67 -6.52
C ASP A 459 4.92 6.98 -7.63
N GLY A 460 4.65 5.68 -7.46
CA GLY A 460 3.90 4.86 -8.42
C GLY A 460 4.74 4.25 -9.54
N ASN A 461 6.05 4.53 -9.62
CA ASN A 461 6.96 4.04 -10.65
C ASN A 461 8.19 3.36 -10.01
N PRO A 462 8.02 2.14 -9.45
CA PRO A 462 9.12 1.48 -8.76
C PRO A 462 10.29 1.19 -9.72
N LEU A 463 11.49 1.53 -9.27
CA LEU A 463 12.71 1.26 -10.02
C LEU A 463 13.08 -0.21 -9.85
N ARG A 464 13.05 -0.97 -10.95
CA ARG A 464 13.55 -2.35 -10.94
C ARG A 464 15.05 -2.39 -11.11
N VAL A 465 15.69 -3.16 -10.24
CA VAL A 465 17.13 -3.35 -10.15
C VAL A 465 17.43 -4.84 -10.09
N PHE A 466 18.40 -5.30 -10.84
CA PHE A 466 18.95 -6.64 -10.70
C PHE A 466 20.16 -6.60 -9.77
N GLN A 467 20.17 -7.47 -8.75
CA GLN A 467 21.37 -7.79 -7.99
C GLN A 467 22.11 -8.90 -8.74
N ILE A 468 23.35 -8.62 -9.11
CA ILE A 468 24.15 -9.50 -9.98
C ILE A 468 25.47 -9.79 -9.30
N GLU A 469 25.79 -11.07 -9.25
CA GLU A 469 27.11 -11.57 -8.85
C GLU A 469 27.82 -12.12 -10.08
N GLY A 470 29.15 -12.06 -10.11
CA GLY A 470 29.92 -12.57 -11.22
C GLY A 470 31.24 -13.19 -10.80
N ARG A 471 31.86 -13.93 -11.71
CA ARG A 471 33.20 -14.51 -11.53
C ARG A 471 34.00 -14.40 -12.82
N THR A 472 35.32 -14.25 -12.69
CA THR A 472 36.26 -14.35 -13.82
C THR A 472 36.37 -15.81 -14.31
N PRO A 473 36.95 -16.07 -15.49
CA PRO A 473 37.18 -17.43 -15.98
C PRO A 473 37.99 -18.32 -15.03
N GLU A 474 38.90 -17.73 -14.26
CA GLU A 474 39.72 -18.41 -13.24
C GLU A 474 38.95 -18.67 -11.93
N GLY A 475 37.66 -18.32 -11.87
CA GLY A 475 36.78 -18.55 -10.72
C GLY A 475 36.80 -17.45 -9.65
N ARG A 476 37.59 -16.37 -9.83
CA ARG A 476 37.66 -15.26 -8.87
C ARG A 476 36.33 -14.50 -8.81
N PRO A 477 35.74 -14.24 -7.63
CA PRO A 477 34.51 -13.46 -7.52
C PRO A 477 34.72 -12.00 -7.92
N LEU A 478 33.77 -11.45 -8.66
CA LEU A 478 33.66 -10.04 -8.99
C LEU A 478 32.80 -9.33 -7.92
N PRO A 479 33.00 -8.02 -7.71
CA PRO A 479 32.17 -7.26 -6.77
C PRO A 479 30.68 -7.38 -7.13
N PRO A 480 29.79 -7.67 -6.17
CA PRO A 480 28.35 -7.66 -6.42
C PRO A 480 27.88 -6.29 -6.89
N VAL A 481 26.96 -6.26 -7.85
CA VAL A 481 26.48 -5.02 -8.46
C VAL A 481 24.96 -4.95 -8.49
N GLU A 482 24.46 -3.73 -8.43
CA GLU A 482 23.05 -3.42 -8.61
C GLU A 482 22.84 -2.66 -9.91
N VAL A 483 22.12 -3.28 -10.84
CA VAL A 483 21.95 -2.77 -12.20
C VAL A 483 20.48 -2.47 -12.46
N PRO A 484 20.10 -1.19 -12.67
CA PRO A 484 18.76 -0.85 -13.15
C PRO A 484 18.42 -1.58 -14.45
N THR A 485 17.18 -2.03 -14.61
CA THR A 485 16.77 -2.84 -15.78
C THR A 485 17.05 -2.16 -17.13
N GLY A 486 16.99 -0.82 -17.19
CA GLY A 486 17.36 -0.06 -18.38
C GLY A 486 18.84 -0.16 -18.75
N LYS A 487 19.75 -0.04 -17.76
CA LYS A 487 21.20 -0.24 -17.95
C LYS A 487 21.54 -1.70 -18.25
N PHE A 488 20.83 -2.63 -17.61
CA PHE A 488 20.95 -4.05 -17.93
C PHE A 488 20.59 -4.33 -19.39
N SER A 489 19.48 -3.77 -19.87
CA SER A 489 19.04 -3.93 -21.25
C SER A 489 20.04 -3.38 -22.27
N ALA A 490 20.75 -2.30 -21.95
CA ALA A 490 21.77 -1.71 -22.82
C ALA A 490 23.11 -2.48 -22.82
N MET A 491 23.31 -3.41 -21.88
CA MET A 491 24.56 -4.15 -21.66
C MET A 491 25.80 -3.23 -21.53
N SER A 492 25.64 -2.03 -20.97
CA SER A 492 26.74 -1.10 -20.68
C SER A 492 27.34 -1.27 -19.29
N TRP A 493 26.60 -1.94 -18.40
CA TRP A 493 26.92 -2.12 -16.99
C TRP A 493 28.16 -2.99 -16.69
N PRO A 494 28.53 -4.03 -17.47
CA PRO A 494 29.69 -4.86 -17.12
C PRO A 494 30.99 -4.05 -17.13
N LEU A 495 31.17 -3.20 -18.14
CA LEU A 495 32.33 -2.30 -18.22
C LEU A 495 32.29 -1.22 -17.14
N GLU A 496 31.11 -0.65 -16.85
CA GLU A 496 30.94 0.39 -15.83
C GLU A 496 31.34 -0.10 -14.42
N HIS A 497 30.97 -1.33 -14.06
CA HIS A 497 31.18 -1.84 -12.70
C HIS A 497 32.37 -2.78 -12.54
N TRP A 498 32.72 -3.57 -13.56
CA TRP A 498 33.78 -4.57 -13.50
C TRP A 498 34.99 -4.24 -14.39
N GLY A 499 34.96 -3.09 -15.10
CA GLY A 499 36.07 -2.65 -15.91
C GLY A 499 36.47 -3.68 -16.97
N ALA A 500 37.77 -3.97 -17.06
CA ALA A 500 38.30 -4.94 -18.03
C ALA A 500 37.80 -6.37 -17.81
N ASP A 501 37.49 -6.76 -16.56
CA ASP A 501 36.96 -8.10 -16.24
C ASP A 501 35.51 -8.26 -16.73
N GLY A 502 34.79 -7.15 -16.96
CA GLY A 502 33.46 -7.10 -17.55
C GLY A 502 33.46 -7.22 -19.09
N PHE A 503 34.35 -8.03 -19.67
CA PHE A 503 34.54 -8.12 -21.11
C PHE A 503 33.35 -8.77 -21.84
N VAL A 504 32.77 -8.04 -22.79
CA VAL A 504 31.70 -8.51 -23.69
C VAL A 504 32.30 -8.69 -25.09
N TYR A 505 32.14 -9.86 -25.70
CA TYR A 505 32.70 -10.15 -27.02
C TYR A 505 32.09 -9.24 -28.11
N PRO A 506 32.85 -8.87 -29.16
CA PRO A 506 32.34 -8.02 -30.23
C PRO A 506 31.39 -8.80 -31.17
N GLY A 507 30.33 -8.14 -31.63
CA GLY A 507 29.42 -8.67 -32.66
C GLY A 507 28.06 -7.99 -32.65
N SER A 508 27.39 -7.95 -33.80
CA SER A 508 26.12 -7.22 -33.96
C SER A 508 24.97 -7.76 -33.11
N SER A 509 24.96 -9.07 -32.81
CA SER A 509 23.94 -9.73 -31.98
C SER A 509 24.40 -10.05 -30.55
N VAL A 510 25.70 -9.88 -30.24
CA VAL A 510 26.29 -10.45 -29.01
C VAL A 510 25.69 -9.85 -27.75
N LYS A 511 25.42 -8.54 -27.72
CA LYS A 511 24.81 -7.88 -26.55
C LYS A 511 23.40 -8.40 -26.28
N ASP A 512 22.60 -8.58 -27.33
CA ASP A 512 21.24 -9.11 -27.20
C ASP A 512 21.23 -10.57 -26.75
N GLU A 513 22.13 -11.37 -27.31
CA GLU A 513 22.28 -12.78 -26.95
C GLU A 513 22.87 -12.95 -25.55
N ALA A 514 23.81 -12.10 -25.13
CA ALA A 514 24.37 -12.12 -23.77
C ALA A 514 23.31 -11.78 -22.73
N ARG A 515 22.49 -10.75 -22.99
CA ARG A 515 21.36 -10.39 -22.13
C ARG A 515 20.36 -11.55 -22.01
N ALA A 516 20.03 -12.20 -23.12
CA ALA A 516 19.16 -13.37 -23.12
C ALA A 516 19.79 -14.56 -22.37
N ALA A 517 21.10 -14.79 -22.53
CA ALA A 517 21.84 -15.83 -21.82
C ALA A 517 21.79 -15.62 -20.31
N LEU A 518 22.14 -14.42 -19.83
CA LEU A 518 22.12 -14.09 -18.41
C LEU A 518 20.73 -14.25 -17.80
N LEU A 519 19.67 -13.83 -18.49
CA LEU A 519 18.29 -14.00 -18.03
C LEU A 519 17.87 -15.48 -17.99
N SER A 520 18.16 -16.25 -19.03
CA SER A 520 17.79 -17.67 -19.10
C SER A 520 18.52 -18.50 -18.06
N LEU A 521 19.85 -18.35 -17.97
CA LEU A 521 20.66 -19.07 -17.00
C LEU A 521 20.29 -18.70 -15.56
N SER A 522 20.09 -17.41 -15.25
CA SER A 522 19.70 -16.99 -13.89
C SER A 522 18.29 -17.46 -13.51
N ARG A 523 17.34 -17.49 -14.47
CA ARG A 523 16.00 -18.05 -14.22
C ARG A 523 16.06 -19.55 -13.96
N ALA A 524 16.88 -20.29 -14.72
CA ALA A 524 17.08 -21.72 -14.52
C ALA A 524 17.74 -22.01 -13.16
N ALA A 525 18.65 -21.15 -12.71
CA ALA A 525 19.30 -21.27 -11.40
C ALA A 525 18.42 -20.84 -10.21
N GLY A 526 17.28 -20.20 -10.47
CA GLY A 526 16.46 -19.55 -9.46
C GLY A 526 16.97 -18.16 -9.10
N MET A 527 16.04 -17.22 -8.98
CA MET A 527 16.28 -15.81 -8.68
C MET A 527 15.23 -15.32 -7.69
N ASP A 528 15.67 -14.67 -6.63
CA ASP A 528 14.79 -14.04 -5.63
C ASP A 528 14.04 -12.85 -6.26
N ARG A 529 12.82 -12.58 -5.79
CA ARG A 529 12.05 -11.39 -6.17
C ARG A 529 11.50 -10.73 -4.93
N ARG A 530 11.94 -9.50 -4.68
CA ARG A 530 11.52 -8.76 -3.49
C ARG A 530 11.31 -7.28 -3.76
N THR A 531 10.48 -6.67 -2.93
CA THR A 531 10.28 -5.22 -2.90
C THR A 531 11.07 -4.64 -1.75
N VAL A 532 11.77 -3.54 -2.01
CA VAL A 532 12.42 -2.73 -0.99
C VAL A 532 11.83 -1.33 -1.05
N TYR A 533 11.20 -0.90 0.03
CA TYR A 533 10.64 0.45 0.13
C TYR A 533 11.75 1.46 0.46
N THR A 534 11.73 2.61 -0.17
CA THR A 534 12.72 3.69 0.01
C THR A 534 12.13 4.93 0.68
N HIS A 535 10.97 4.78 1.32
CA HIS A 535 10.26 5.82 2.06
C HIS A 535 9.71 5.26 3.39
N THR A 536 9.39 6.14 4.32
CA THR A 536 8.64 5.81 5.56
C THR A 536 7.13 5.84 5.33
N GLY A 537 6.34 5.45 6.34
CA GLY A 537 4.89 5.67 6.33
C GLY A 537 4.08 4.46 5.88
N TRP A 538 2.77 4.65 5.65
CA TRP A 538 1.85 3.52 5.52
C TRP A 538 1.84 2.88 4.14
N VAL A 539 1.90 1.55 4.11
CA VAL A 539 1.59 0.73 2.96
C VAL A 539 0.57 -0.33 3.31
N GLN A 540 -0.24 -0.72 2.32
CA GLN A 540 -1.16 -1.84 2.46
C GLN A 540 -0.48 -3.12 1.96
N LEU A 541 -0.25 -4.07 2.85
CA LEU A 541 0.27 -5.41 2.53
C LEU A 541 -0.86 -6.45 2.58
N PRO A 542 -0.92 -7.41 1.64
CA PRO A 542 -2.02 -8.39 1.60
C PRO A 542 -2.15 -9.25 2.86
N GLU A 543 -1.02 -9.66 3.45
CA GLU A 543 -0.99 -10.57 4.62
C GLU A 543 -1.15 -9.84 5.96
N HIS A 544 -0.69 -8.60 6.04
CA HIS A 544 -0.56 -7.86 7.30
C HIS A 544 -1.49 -6.65 7.40
N GLY A 545 -2.23 -6.34 6.34
CA GLY A 545 -3.05 -5.14 6.27
C GLY A 545 -2.19 -3.86 6.23
N PRO A 546 -2.58 -2.79 6.93
CA PRO A 546 -1.78 -1.56 7.00
C PRO A 546 -0.50 -1.80 7.81
N VAL A 547 0.65 -1.53 7.19
CA VAL A 547 1.97 -1.62 7.80
C VAL A 547 2.70 -0.29 7.67
N PHE A 548 3.23 0.21 8.77
CA PHE A 548 4.05 1.41 8.82
C PHE A 548 5.51 1.06 8.56
N LEU A 549 6.10 1.68 7.54
CA LEU A 549 7.48 1.46 7.12
C LEU A 549 8.44 2.35 7.91
N THR A 550 9.47 1.72 8.49
CA THR A 550 10.61 2.40 9.12
C THR A 550 11.91 1.67 8.75
N ALA A 551 13.06 2.32 8.92
CA ALA A 551 14.36 1.67 8.75
C ALA A 551 14.72 0.69 9.89
N GLY A 552 13.93 0.67 10.96
CA GLY A 552 13.99 -0.31 12.04
C GLY A 552 12.88 -1.36 11.86
N ALA A 553 12.01 -1.49 12.87
CA ALA A 553 10.85 -2.37 12.80
C ALA A 553 9.78 -1.80 11.84
N CYS A 554 9.29 -2.63 10.92
CA CYS A 554 8.04 -2.35 10.23
C CYS A 554 6.87 -2.74 11.14
N ILE A 555 5.86 -1.89 11.30
CA ILE A 555 4.87 -2.04 12.38
C ILE A 555 3.47 -2.23 11.78
N GLY A 556 2.82 -3.35 12.09
CA GLY A 556 1.42 -3.63 11.78
C GLY A 556 0.56 -3.74 13.05
N SER A 557 -0.70 -4.15 12.90
CA SER A 557 -1.65 -4.26 14.01
C SER A 557 -1.24 -5.26 15.10
N ALA A 558 -0.53 -6.33 14.70
CA ALA A 558 0.00 -7.35 15.61
C ALA A 558 1.43 -7.05 16.13
N GLY A 559 1.96 -5.85 15.88
CA GLY A 559 3.34 -5.48 16.25
C GLY A 559 4.30 -5.52 15.06
N ALA A 560 5.55 -5.94 15.29
CA ALA A 560 6.59 -5.94 14.27
C ALA A 560 6.32 -6.98 13.16
N VAL A 561 6.51 -6.57 11.90
CA VAL A 561 6.25 -7.37 10.70
C VAL A 561 7.57 -7.78 10.05
N PRO A 562 7.94 -9.08 10.06
CA PRO A 562 9.18 -9.55 9.46
C PRO A 562 9.10 -9.58 7.92
N GLY A 563 10.27 -9.61 7.25
CA GLY A 563 10.35 -9.83 5.80
C GLY A 563 10.01 -8.62 4.93
N VAL A 564 9.68 -7.46 5.52
CA VAL A 564 9.46 -6.20 4.78
C VAL A 564 10.79 -5.44 4.67
N GLY A 565 11.30 -5.34 3.45
CA GLY A 565 12.56 -4.61 3.20
C GLY A 565 12.35 -3.10 3.13
N VAL A 566 13.03 -2.35 3.99
CA VAL A 566 13.10 -0.87 3.93
C VAL A 566 14.55 -0.42 3.82
N SER A 567 14.84 0.47 2.89
CA SER A 567 16.18 1.02 2.67
C SER A 567 16.09 2.52 2.39
N LEU A 568 16.32 3.32 3.44
CA LEU A 568 16.30 4.78 3.38
C LEU A 568 17.70 5.33 3.14
N LEU A 569 17.81 6.38 2.32
CA LEU A 569 19.09 6.97 1.93
C LEU A 569 19.55 8.07 2.89
N GLY A 570 20.87 8.24 2.99
CA GLY A 570 21.49 9.35 3.73
C GLY A 570 21.11 9.36 5.22
N LYS A 571 20.69 10.53 5.72
CA LYS A 571 20.22 10.70 7.11
C LYS A 571 18.89 10.00 7.38
N LEU A 572 18.08 9.73 6.35
CA LEU A 572 16.74 9.16 6.57
C LEU A 572 16.77 7.74 7.15
N LYS A 573 17.89 7.02 7.06
CA LYS A 573 18.08 5.71 7.74
C LYS A 573 17.89 5.77 9.26
N HIS A 574 17.92 6.96 9.85
CA HIS A 574 17.70 7.18 11.28
C HIS A 574 16.21 7.28 11.65
N TYR A 575 15.29 7.26 10.67
CA TYR A 575 13.87 6.93 10.88
C TYR A 575 13.71 5.44 11.21
N ALA A 576 14.29 5.01 12.32
CA ALA A 576 14.36 3.62 12.76
C ALA A 576 13.65 3.49 14.11
N LEU A 577 12.46 2.90 14.09
CA LEU A 577 11.71 2.60 15.30
C LEU A 577 12.06 1.22 15.84
N PRO A 578 12.03 1.01 17.16
CA PRO A 578 12.13 -0.31 17.75
C PRO A 578 10.84 -1.11 17.51
N ASP A 579 10.87 -2.39 17.88
CA ASP A 579 9.63 -3.17 18.01
C ASP A 579 8.69 -2.47 19.01
N PRO A 580 7.36 -2.46 18.76
CA PRO A 580 6.41 -1.88 19.69
C PRO A 580 6.52 -2.50 21.09
N PRO A 581 6.66 -1.69 22.15
CA PRO A 581 6.77 -2.20 23.52
C PRO A 581 5.44 -2.82 23.98
N GLU A 582 5.47 -3.55 25.10
CA GLU A 582 4.28 -4.09 25.76
C GLU A 582 4.37 -3.89 27.28
N GLY A 583 3.23 -3.91 27.97
CA GLY A 583 3.16 -3.90 29.42
C GLY A 583 3.68 -2.61 30.07
N ASP A 584 4.48 -2.74 31.14
CA ASP A 584 5.00 -1.58 31.89
C ASP A 584 5.90 -0.68 31.03
N THR A 585 6.72 -1.28 30.16
CA THR A 585 7.62 -0.52 29.27
C THR A 585 6.83 0.41 28.33
N GLU A 586 5.67 -0.06 27.84
CA GLU A 586 4.77 0.74 27.01
C GLU A 586 4.16 1.89 27.82
N ARG A 587 3.66 1.60 29.03
CA ARG A 587 3.08 2.61 29.92
C ARG A 587 4.07 3.70 30.32
N GLU A 588 5.30 3.32 30.69
CA GLU A 588 6.37 4.25 31.04
C GLU A 588 6.74 5.15 29.86
N ALA A 589 6.80 4.59 28.65
CA ALA A 589 7.11 5.36 27.44
C ALA A 589 6.02 6.37 27.11
N VAL A 590 4.74 5.97 27.20
CA VAL A 590 3.59 6.88 26.99
C VAL A 590 3.53 7.95 28.09
N ARG A 591 3.82 7.59 29.35
CA ARG A 591 3.87 8.54 30.46
C ARG A 591 4.97 9.59 30.25
N SER A 592 6.17 9.16 29.85
CA SER A 592 7.28 10.06 29.52
C SER A 592 6.94 11.01 28.37
N ALA A 593 6.15 10.57 27.39
CA ALA A 593 5.69 11.42 26.30
C ALA A 593 4.72 12.52 26.77
N LEU A 594 3.87 12.25 27.77
CA LEU A 594 2.98 13.25 28.37
C LEU A 594 3.74 14.25 29.25
N GLU A 595 4.78 13.81 29.96
CA GLU A 595 5.65 14.67 30.79
C GLU A 595 6.39 15.74 29.97
N LEU A 596 6.52 15.57 28.64
CA LEU A 596 7.05 16.62 27.77
C LEU A 596 6.25 17.93 27.82
N LEU A 597 4.97 17.89 28.20
CA LEU A 597 4.14 19.08 28.42
C LEU A 597 4.75 20.02 29.48
N GLU A 598 5.61 19.51 30.35
CA GLU A 598 6.30 20.28 31.38
C GLU A 598 7.52 21.07 30.87
N LEU A 599 7.94 20.89 29.62
CA LEU A 599 9.11 21.58 29.06
C LEU A 599 8.84 23.05 28.67
N GLY A 600 7.59 23.47 28.59
CA GLY A 600 7.26 24.82 28.15
C GLY A 600 5.77 25.16 28.30
N PRO A 601 5.35 26.34 27.81
CA PRO A 601 3.97 26.77 27.94
C PRO A 601 3.00 25.88 27.12
N PRO A 602 1.75 25.69 27.58
CA PRO A 602 0.74 24.89 26.88
C PRO A 602 0.53 25.29 25.42
N SER A 603 0.49 26.60 25.13
CA SER A 603 0.32 27.17 23.79
C SER A 603 1.46 26.86 22.81
N LEU A 604 2.57 26.27 23.30
CA LEU A 604 3.69 25.78 22.51
C LEU A 604 3.70 24.25 22.43
N LEU A 605 3.60 23.57 23.57
CA LEU A 605 3.82 22.13 23.68
C LEU A 605 2.64 21.29 23.17
N PHE A 606 1.40 21.72 23.40
CA PHE A 606 0.23 21.00 22.88
C PHE A 606 0.17 21.01 21.35
N PRO A 607 0.36 22.15 20.64
CA PRO A 607 0.45 22.13 19.18
C PRO A 607 1.54 21.18 18.67
N LEU A 608 2.77 21.31 19.16
CA LEU A 608 3.92 20.51 18.69
C LEU A 608 3.74 19.00 18.88
N LEU A 609 3.28 18.57 20.06
CA LEU A 609 3.00 17.15 20.32
C LEU A 609 1.77 16.67 19.53
N GLY A 610 0.77 17.53 19.34
CA GLY A 610 -0.33 17.27 18.43
C GLY A 610 0.18 17.00 17.01
N GLY A 611 1.21 17.74 16.57
CA GLY A 611 1.89 17.54 15.28
C GLY A 611 2.62 16.19 15.20
N VAL A 612 3.35 15.82 16.26
CA VAL A 612 4.00 14.50 16.38
C VAL A 612 2.99 13.38 16.21
N PHE A 613 1.84 13.42 16.89
CA PHE A 613 0.84 12.34 16.81
C PHE A 613 -0.08 12.46 15.59
N ARG A 614 -0.19 13.64 14.99
CA ARG A 614 -0.97 13.84 13.75
C ARG A 614 -0.22 13.34 12.52
N ALA A 615 1.11 13.48 12.47
CA ALA A 615 1.91 13.11 11.31
C ALA A 615 1.70 11.67 10.77
N PRO A 616 1.56 10.61 11.60
CA PRO A 616 1.32 9.26 11.11
C PRO A 616 -0.14 9.00 10.73
N LEU A 617 -1.09 9.89 10.98
CA LEU A 617 -2.50 9.65 10.63
C LEU A 617 -2.81 9.91 9.14
N GLY A 618 -1.78 10.23 8.37
CA GLY A 618 -1.83 10.47 6.93
C GLY A 618 -1.32 11.86 6.55
N ASN A 619 -1.49 12.23 5.29
CA ASN A 619 -0.93 13.47 4.72
C ASN A 619 -1.36 14.73 5.49
N VAL A 620 -0.41 15.64 5.71
CA VAL A 620 -0.57 16.93 6.41
C VAL A 620 -0.31 18.06 5.43
N ARG A 621 -1.26 19.01 5.32
CA ARG A 621 -1.22 20.13 4.36
C ARG A 621 -0.82 21.47 4.97
N PHE A 622 -0.12 21.44 6.09
CA PHE A 622 0.47 22.62 6.73
C PHE A 622 1.84 22.26 7.30
N SER A 623 2.58 23.26 7.73
CA SER A 623 3.85 23.08 8.41
C SER A 623 3.80 23.78 9.76
N GLU A 624 4.48 23.23 10.76
CA GLU A 624 4.70 23.92 12.03
C GLU A 624 5.96 24.77 11.92
N TRP A 625 5.90 25.97 12.47
CA TRP A 625 6.97 26.95 12.32
C TRP A 625 7.36 27.47 13.70
N LEU A 626 8.48 26.97 14.22
CA LEU A 626 8.99 27.28 15.54
C LEU A 626 9.93 28.49 15.49
N GLU A 627 9.45 29.64 15.96
CA GLU A 627 10.17 30.91 15.94
C GLU A 627 10.71 31.26 17.33
N SER A 628 12.01 31.56 17.39
CA SER A 628 12.64 32.11 18.61
C SER A 628 14.00 32.73 18.34
N ARG A 629 14.49 33.52 19.31
CA ARG A 629 15.87 34.04 19.28
C ARG A 629 16.88 32.91 19.41
N THR A 630 18.09 33.13 18.91
CA THR A 630 19.21 32.19 19.12
C THR A 630 19.39 31.91 20.61
N GLY A 631 19.61 30.63 20.96
CA GLY A 631 19.85 30.20 22.34
C GLY A 631 18.60 29.96 23.20
N TRP A 632 17.38 30.06 22.65
CA TRP A 632 16.14 29.82 23.42
C TRP A 632 15.65 28.36 23.40
N GLY A 633 16.43 27.43 22.84
CA GLY A 633 16.17 25.99 22.89
C GLY A 633 15.33 25.41 21.73
N LYS A 634 15.13 26.15 20.62
CA LYS A 634 14.33 25.70 19.46
C LYS A 634 14.81 24.37 18.87
N SER A 635 16.08 24.27 18.51
CA SER A 635 16.64 23.06 17.87
C SER A 635 16.72 21.90 18.85
N THR A 636 16.96 22.17 20.14
CA THR A 636 16.91 21.16 21.21
C THR A 636 15.50 20.56 21.35
N LEU A 637 14.46 21.40 21.41
CA LEU A 637 13.07 20.94 21.47
C LEU A 637 12.68 20.17 20.20
N ALA A 638 13.06 20.67 19.01
CA ALA A 638 12.80 20.00 17.75
C ALA A 638 13.47 18.62 17.68
N ALA A 639 14.69 18.47 18.22
CA ALA A 639 15.38 17.19 18.30
C ALA A 639 14.65 16.18 19.20
N VAL A 640 14.15 16.63 20.37
CA VAL A 640 13.33 15.80 21.27
C VAL A 640 12.06 15.32 20.55
N LEU A 641 11.35 16.20 19.84
CA LEU A 641 10.16 15.83 19.07
C LEU A 641 10.48 14.87 17.91
N GLN A 642 11.59 15.10 17.21
CA GLN A 642 12.05 14.23 16.12
C GLN A 642 12.41 12.82 16.62
N SER A 643 12.86 12.68 17.88
CA SER A 643 13.26 11.40 18.47
C SER A 643 12.11 10.40 18.64
N PHE A 644 10.84 10.84 18.60
CA PHE A 644 9.69 9.94 18.48
C PHE A 644 9.79 9.04 17.24
N TYR A 645 10.53 9.46 16.21
CA TYR A 645 10.71 8.70 14.98
C TYR A 645 12.06 7.99 14.89
N GLY A 646 12.84 7.96 15.96
CA GLY A 646 14.11 7.22 16.05
C GLY A 646 15.05 7.78 17.12
N ALA A 647 15.68 6.90 17.90
CA ALA A 647 16.56 7.31 19.01
C ALA A 647 17.89 7.97 18.57
N ALA A 648 18.26 7.83 17.29
CA ALA A 648 19.49 8.40 16.75
C ALA A 648 19.39 9.90 16.44
N TRP A 649 18.20 10.49 16.54
CA TRP A 649 18.00 11.93 16.33
C TRP A 649 18.45 12.71 17.57
N ILE A 650 19.46 13.56 17.38
CA ILE A 650 20.02 14.43 18.42
C ILE A 650 20.12 15.87 17.93
N GLU A 651 20.41 16.78 18.87
CA GLU A 651 20.68 18.18 18.57
C GLU A 651 21.80 18.32 17.52
N HIS A 652 21.63 19.22 16.55
CA HIS A 652 22.52 19.41 15.39
C HIS A 652 22.59 18.25 14.39
N PHE A 653 21.76 17.23 14.54
CA PHE A 653 21.62 16.16 13.56
C PHE A 653 20.17 16.00 13.06
N PRO A 654 19.53 17.06 12.54
CA PRO A 654 18.18 16.97 11.99
C PRO A 654 18.15 16.20 10.65
N PRO A 655 16.97 15.71 10.24
CA PRO A 655 16.76 15.10 8.91
C PRO A 655 17.20 16.02 7.77
N ALA A 656 16.93 17.32 7.90
CA ALA A 656 17.33 18.33 6.93
C ALA A 656 17.63 19.69 7.55
N ASP A 657 18.27 20.53 6.74
CA ASP A 657 18.67 21.90 7.04
C ASP A 657 18.30 22.77 5.82
N PHE A 658 17.76 23.97 6.05
CA PHE A 658 17.34 24.89 5.00
C PHE A 658 18.50 25.45 4.13
N GLN A 659 19.76 25.29 4.56
CA GLN A 659 20.95 25.56 3.75
C GLN A 659 21.16 24.51 2.64
N SER A 660 20.45 23.38 2.68
CA SER A 660 20.48 22.37 1.63
C SER A 660 19.78 22.84 0.35
N THR A 661 20.10 22.23 -0.80
CA THR A 661 19.43 22.56 -2.06
C THR A 661 17.93 22.26 -2.00
N ASP A 662 17.08 23.10 -2.63
CA ASP A 662 15.61 22.93 -2.70
C ASP A 662 15.19 21.50 -3.09
N ASN A 663 15.89 20.88 -4.06
CA ASN A 663 15.58 19.53 -4.54
C ASN A 663 15.88 18.47 -3.46
N ALA A 664 16.99 18.61 -2.73
CA ALA A 664 17.35 17.67 -1.66
C ALA A 664 16.38 17.76 -0.49
N LEU A 665 16.02 18.98 -0.06
CA LEU A 665 15.03 19.21 0.99
C LEU A 665 13.66 18.63 0.61
N THR A 666 13.19 18.92 -0.61
CA THR A 666 11.89 18.43 -1.10
C THR A 666 11.86 16.91 -1.26
N LEU A 667 12.94 16.30 -1.77
CA LEU A 667 13.05 14.84 -1.88
C LEU A 667 13.09 14.19 -0.49
N GLY A 668 13.84 14.75 0.46
CA GLY A 668 13.88 14.26 1.84
C GLY A 668 12.50 14.24 2.48
N ALA A 669 11.77 15.35 2.39
CA ALA A 669 10.40 15.47 2.90
C ALA A 669 9.38 14.59 2.14
N PHE A 670 9.64 14.26 0.87
CA PHE A 670 8.83 13.32 0.10
C PHE A 670 9.05 11.88 0.58
N LEU A 671 10.29 11.47 0.82
CA LEU A 671 10.62 10.11 1.29
C LEU A 671 10.27 9.92 2.77
N ALA A 672 10.31 10.98 3.58
CA ALA A 672 9.82 11.01 4.96
C ALA A 672 8.29 11.17 4.98
N ARG A 673 7.59 10.15 4.48
CA ARG A 673 6.12 10.11 4.42
C ARG A 673 5.51 9.67 5.76
N ASP A 674 4.37 10.27 6.12
CA ASP A 674 3.58 9.99 7.33
C ASP A 674 4.41 10.05 8.63
N VAL A 675 5.44 10.91 8.69
CA VAL A 675 6.31 11.14 9.85
C VAL A 675 6.52 12.64 10.10
N LEU A 676 7.02 13.01 11.28
CA LEU A 676 7.58 14.34 11.52
C LEU A 676 8.92 14.48 10.79
N PHE A 677 9.05 15.55 10.01
CA PHE A 677 10.26 15.92 9.30
C PHE A 677 10.76 17.29 9.76
N VAL A 678 11.78 17.29 10.62
CA VAL A 678 12.41 18.52 11.08
C VAL A 678 13.36 19.08 10.01
N ALA A 679 13.13 20.35 9.66
CA ALA A 679 14.02 21.17 8.84
C ALA A 679 14.58 22.30 9.71
N ASP A 680 15.85 22.21 10.09
CA ASP A 680 16.49 23.11 11.04
C ASP A 680 17.03 24.38 10.35
N ASP A 681 17.23 25.43 11.17
CA ASP A 681 17.97 26.66 10.87
C ASP A 681 17.54 27.47 9.62
N PHE A 682 16.24 27.81 9.49
CA PHE A 682 15.85 28.83 8.51
C PHE A 682 16.28 30.23 8.96
N LYS A 683 17.44 30.67 8.45
CA LYS A 683 18.04 31.96 8.75
C LYS A 683 18.51 32.66 7.46
N PRO A 684 17.62 33.38 6.74
CA PRO A 684 18.02 34.09 5.52
C PRO A 684 18.94 35.26 5.87
N GLU A 685 20.22 35.14 5.53
CA GLU A 685 21.25 36.16 5.72
C GLU A 685 21.92 36.54 4.38
N GLY A 686 22.58 37.70 4.34
CA GLY A 686 23.33 38.17 3.17
C GLY A 686 22.68 39.36 2.46
N SER A 687 22.88 39.47 1.15
CA SER A 687 22.34 40.58 0.37
C SER A 687 20.81 40.50 0.27
N ARG A 688 20.14 41.61 -0.07
CA ARG A 688 18.69 41.61 -0.32
C ARG A 688 18.27 40.53 -1.33
N SER A 689 19.08 40.33 -2.37
CA SER A 689 18.85 39.29 -3.38
C SER A 689 18.92 37.87 -2.80
N ASP A 690 19.84 37.61 -1.87
CA ASP A 690 19.98 36.31 -1.21
C ASP A 690 18.79 35.99 -0.32
N VAL A 691 18.36 36.98 0.47
CA VAL A 691 17.17 36.91 1.32
C VAL A 691 15.91 36.67 0.47
N ASP A 692 15.75 37.42 -0.63
CA ASP A 692 14.60 37.26 -1.53
C ASP A 692 14.58 35.89 -2.20
N ARG A 693 15.75 35.36 -2.59
CA ARG A 693 15.91 34.01 -3.16
C ARG A 693 15.55 32.92 -2.14
N ALA A 694 16.00 33.05 -0.89
CA ALA A 694 15.67 32.12 0.20
C ALA A 694 14.17 32.10 0.49
N HIS A 695 13.53 33.28 0.58
CA HIS A 695 12.07 33.35 0.75
C HIS A 695 11.31 32.83 -0.48
N ALA A 696 11.83 33.01 -1.70
CA ALA A 696 11.23 32.41 -2.89
C ALA A 696 11.30 30.88 -2.89
N ALA A 697 12.42 30.30 -2.42
CA ALA A 697 12.55 28.86 -2.22
C ALA A 697 11.57 28.35 -1.15
N LEU A 698 11.50 29.04 -0.01
CA LEU A 698 10.55 28.74 1.06
C LEU A 698 9.09 28.77 0.57
N SER A 699 8.68 29.82 -0.16
CA SER A 699 7.33 29.90 -0.73
C SER A 699 7.00 28.69 -1.62
N ARG A 700 7.97 28.21 -2.42
CA ARG A 700 7.79 27.02 -3.26
C ARG A 700 7.60 25.77 -2.42
N PHE A 701 8.45 25.58 -1.40
CA PHE A 701 8.39 24.43 -0.50
C PHE A 701 7.06 24.39 0.26
N LEU A 702 6.68 25.48 0.94
CA LEU A 702 5.40 25.59 1.67
C LEU A 702 4.19 25.44 0.75
N SER A 703 4.25 25.97 -0.48
CA SER A 703 3.17 25.77 -1.45
C SER A 703 3.03 24.31 -1.88
N SER A 704 4.14 23.59 -2.07
CA SER A 704 4.10 22.16 -2.44
C SER A 704 3.55 21.29 -1.31
N ALA A 705 3.94 21.57 -0.05
CA ALA A 705 3.38 20.94 1.14
C ALA A 705 1.87 21.22 1.26
N GLY A 706 1.49 22.50 1.16
CA GLY A 706 0.10 22.92 1.34
C GLY A 706 -0.86 22.45 0.25
N ASN A 707 -0.37 22.17 -0.95
CA ASN A 707 -1.17 21.67 -2.06
C ASN A 707 -1.12 20.13 -2.16
N GLY A 708 -0.18 19.47 -1.49
CA GLY A 708 0.06 18.02 -1.65
C GLY A 708 0.41 17.65 -3.09
N ALA A 709 1.09 18.54 -3.81
CA ALA A 709 1.42 18.37 -5.21
C ALA A 709 2.74 19.08 -5.55
N GLY A 710 3.64 18.36 -6.23
CA GLY A 710 4.89 18.91 -6.75
C GLY A 710 4.75 19.40 -8.19
N ARG A 711 5.80 20.03 -8.71
CA ARG A 711 5.87 20.39 -10.14
C ARG A 711 6.29 19.21 -10.97
N ASP A 712 5.37 18.75 -11.81
CA ASP A 712 5.63 17.71 -12.79
C ASP A 712 6.75 18.11 -13.76
N ARG A 713 7.58 17.14 -14.12
CA ARG A 713 8.65 17.32 -15.09
C ARG A 713 8.46 16.31 -16.21
N MET A 714 8.38 16.83 -17.43
CA MET A 714 8.44 16.00 -18.62
C MET A 714 9.84 15.39 -18.71
N THR A 715 9.93 14.09 -18.97
CA THR A 715 11.22 13.46 -19.27
C THR A 715 11.69 13.84 -20.67
N ALA A 716 12.97 13.64 -20.95
CA ALA A 716 13.57 13.98 -22.24
C ALA A 716 12.93 13.26 -23.44
N ASP A 717 12.17 12.19 -23.20
CA ASP A 717 11.39 11.45 -24.19
C ASP A 717 10.06 12.13 -24.58
N ALA A 718 9.67 13.23 -23.92
CA ALA A 718 8.44 14.00 -24.14
C ALA A 718 7.13 13.18 -24.13
N LEU A 719 7.16 11.95 -23.61
CA LEU A 719 6.02 11.03 -23.57
C LEU A 719 5.68 10.58 -22.15
N THR A 720 6.61 10.78 -21.21
CA THR A 720 6.41 10.44 -19.80
C THR A 720 6.49 11.70 -18.92
N VAL A 721 5.56 11.83 -17.99
CA VAL A 721 5.56 12.88 -16.97
C VAL A 721 6.03 12.27 -15.66
N ARG A 722 7.16 12.74 -15.12
CA ARG A 722 7.56 12.43 -13.75
C ARG A 722 6.80 13.36 -12.81
N GLN A 723 6.06 12.77 -11.88
CA GLN A 723 5.41 13.54 -10.83
C GLN A 723 6.45 14.35 -10.05
N GLY A 724 6.10 15.60 -9.75
CA GLY A 724 6.93 16.42 -8.88
C GLY A 724 6.92 15.91 -7.44
N TYR A 725 8.07 15.91 -6.78
CA TYR A 725 8.15 15.64 -5.34
C TYR A 725 7.48 16.76 -4.53
N TYR A 726 6.85 16.38 -3.43
CA TYR A 726 6.26 17.27 -2.42
C TYR A 726 6.32 16.62 -1.04
N PRO A 727 6.35 17.37 0.07
CA PRO A 727 6.32 16.81 1.42
C PRO A 727 5.09 15.92 1.67
N ARG A 728 5.27 14.73 2.26
CA ARG A 728 4.20 13.75 2.53
C ARG A 728 4.01 13.42 4.02
N GLY A 729 4.62 14.20 4.89
CA GLY A 729 4.48 14.15 6.35
C GLY A 729 4.31 15.56 6.91
N LEU A 730 4.33 15.70 8.25
CA LEU A 730 4.33 17.02 8.88
C LEU A 730 5.75 17.58 8.87
N VAL A 731 5.90 18.81 8.37
CA VAL A 731 7.19 19.52 8.44
C VAL A 731 7.19 20.44 9.65
N LEU A 732 8.19 20.28 10.51
CA LEU A 732 8.50 21.22 11.60
C LEU A 732 9.75 21.98 11.22
N ALA A 733 9.62 23.28 11.01
CA ALA A 733 10.73 24.17 10.72
C ALA A 733 11.13 24.94 11.98
N THR A 734 12.43 25.07 12.22
CA THR A 734 12.94 26.03 13.20
C THR A 734 13.46 27.26 12.48
N ALA A 735 13.12 28.44 12.96
CA ALA A 735 13.52 29.68 12.30
C ALA A 735 13.79 30.81 13.28
N GLU A 736 14.55 31.81 12.82
CA GLU A 736 14.63 33.11 13.49
C GLU A 736 13.67 34.14 12.86
N GLN A 737 13.17 33.84 11.65
CA GLN A 737 12.22 34.69 10.92
C GLN A 737 11.12 33.83 10.30
N GLY A 738 9.88 34.33 10.36
CA GLY A 738 8.71 33.69 9.76
C GLY A 738 8.58 33.86 8.25
N PRO A 739 7.61 33.15 7.63
CA PRO A 739 7.19 33.40 6.25
C PRO A 739 6.62 34.81 6.08
N ARG A 740 6.90 35.46 4.94
CA ARG A 740 6.45 36.84 4.68
C ARG A 740 5.10 36.95 3.96
N LYS A 741 4.76 36.02 3.07
CA LYS A 741 3.55 36.13 2.25
C LYS A 741 2.33 35.64 3.02
N HIS A 742 1.21 36.35 2.90
CA HIS A 742 -0.06 35.93 3.50
C HIS A 742 -0.43 34.47 3.16
N SER A 743 -0.21 34.03 1.91
CA SER A 743 -0.47 32.64 1.50
C SER A 743 0.50 31.61 2.10
N ASP A 744 1.70 32.02 2.49
CA ASP A 744 2.66 31.15 3.15
C ASP A 744 2.35 31.06 4.65
N VAL A 745 2.05 32.21 5.29
CA VAL A 745 1.60 32.27 6.69
C VAL A 745 0.32 31.45 6.90
N ALA A 746 -0.63 31.47 5.95
CA ALA A 746 -1.86 30.68 6.05
C ALA A 746 -1.62 29.15 5.97
N ARG A 747 -0.44 28.72 5.49
CA ARG A 747 -0.04 27.31 5.39
C ARG A 747 0.86 26.87 6.55
N THR A 748 1.13 27.76 7.49
CA THR A 748 1.94 27.47 8.67
C THR A 748 1.13 27.62 9.94
N VAL A 749 1.45 26.82 10.94
CA VAL A 749 1.08 27.07 12.33
C VAL A 749 2.31 27.70 12.98
N ALA A 750 2.29 29.01 13.20
CA ALA A 750 3.42 29.73 13.78
C ALA A 750 3.39 29.60 15.31
N LEU A 751 4.49 29.14 15.87
CA LEU A 751 4.66 28.86 17.28
C LEU A 751 5.87 29.65 17.78
N THR A 752 5.63 30.65 18.62
CA THR A 752 6.70 31.47 19.18
C THR A 752 7.13 30.93 20.54
N VAL A 753 8.43 30.73 20.74
CA VAL A 753 8.97 30.46 22.07
C VAL A 753 9.07 31.80 22.81
N PRO A 754 8.34 32.00 23.93
CA PRO A 754 8.24 33.31 24.56
C PRO A 754 9.49 33.74 25.35
N GLY A 755 10.36 32.79 25.70
CA GLY A 755 11.61 33.01 26.43
C GLY A 755 12.53 31.78 26.35
N PRO A 756 13.71 31.81 26.96
CA PRO A 756 14.57 30.63 27.05
C PRO A 756 13.83 29.46 27.71
N LEU A 757 13.80 28.29 27.07
CA LEU A 757 13.16 27.09 27.65
C LEU A 757 14.00 26.44 28.77
N PHE A 758 15.31 26.74 28.80
CA PHE A 758 16.26 26.29 29.80
C PHE A 758 17.46 27.26 29.86
N GLY A 759 18.33 27.09 30.86
CA GLY A 759 19.50 27.94 31.03
C GLY A 759 19.17 29.34 31.57
N PRO A 760 20.10 30.32 31.47
CA PRO A 760 19.92 31.64 32.04
C PRO A 760 18.68 32.36 31.49
N GLY A 761 17.75 32.71 32.37
CA GLY A 761 16.49 33.39 32.02
C GLY A 761 15.34 32.46 31.64
N GLY A 762 15.52 31.14 31.71
CA GLY A 762 14.43 30.15 31.61
C GLY A 762 13.88 29.70 32.97
N PRO A 763 12.93 28.74 32.98
CA PRO A 763 12.40 28.14 34.20
C PRO A 763 13.51 27.52 35.08
N ALA A 764 13.37 27.62 36.40
CA ALA A 764 14.41 27.20 37.36
C ALA A 764 14.80 25.71 37.24
N ASP A 765 13.84 24.85 36.91
CA ASP A 765 14.03 23.42 36.68
C ASP A 765 14.09 23.04 35.19
N GLY A 766 14.01 24.02 34.28
CA GLY A 766 13.98 23.78 32.84
C GLY A 766 15.20 22.99 32.35
N SER A 767 16.41 23.32 32.82
CA SER A 767 17.62 22.57 32.46
C SER A 767 17.54 21.10 32.87
N ALA A 768 17.05 20.80 34.08
CA ALA A 768 16.94 19.42 34.56
C ALA A 768 15.90 18.62 33.74
N ARG A 769 14.74 19.23 33.44
CA ARG A 769 13.69 18.61 32.62
C ARG A 769 14.17 18.34 31.19
N PHE A 770 14.91 19.28 30.58
CA PHE A 770 15.49 19.08 29.24
C PHE A 770 16.59 18.02 29.23
N ASP A 771 17.41 17.92 30.28
CA ASP A 771 18.41 16.86 30.41
C ASP A 771 17.76 15.48 30.54
N GLU A 772 16.66 15.38 31.29
CA GLU A 772 15.86 14.17 31.37
C GLU A 772 15.19 13.81 30.04
N ALA A 773 14.57 14.77 29.37
CA ALA A 773 14.00 14.57 28.04
C ALA A 773 15.06 14.11 27.03
N ARG A 774 16.28 14.67 27.06
CA ARG A 774 17.39 14.20 26.22
C ARG A 774 17.79 12.76 26.52
N ARG A 775 17.91 12.38 27.80
CA ARG A 775 18.18 10.99 28.18
C ARG A 775 17.08 10.03 27.70
N ASN A 776 15.82 10.44 27.80
CA ASN A 776 14.69 9.65 27.30
C ASN A 776 14.69 9.52 25.78
N ALA A 777 15.07 10.59 25.05
CA ALA A 777 15.25 10.56 23.61
C ALA A 777 16.37 9.60 23.18
N GLU A 778 17.57 9.76 23.77
CA GLU A 778 18.75 8.91 23.50
C GLU A 778 18.51 7.44 23.88
N GLY A 779 17.79 7.21 24.97
CA GLY A 779 17.38 5.87 25.43
C GLY A 779 16.25 5.23 24.60
N GLY A 780 15.72 5.95 23.60
CA GLY A 780 14.66 5.47 22.71
C GLY A 780 13.27 5.39 23.34
N THR A 781 13.04 6.05 24.47
CA THR A 781 11.74 6.04 25.18
C THR A 781 10.63 6.65 24.31
N TYR A 782 10.89 7.78 23.66
CA TYR A 782 9.90 8.39 22.76
C TYR A 782 9.68 7.57 21.48
N ALA A 783 10.73 6.93 20.95
CA ALA A 783 10.61 6.01 19.82
C ALA A 783 9.75 4.78 20.17
N ARG A 784 9.87 4.25 21.39
CA ARG A 784 9.00 3.19 21.92
C ARG A 784 7.54 3.65 22.03
N ALA A 785 7.30 4.85 22.55
CA ALA A 785 5.94 5.42 22.64
C ALA A 785 5.29 5.54 21.25
N MET A 786 6.03 6.03 20.25
CA MET A 786 5.57 6.10 18.86
C MET A 786 5.35 4.71 18.24
N ALA A 787 6.22 3.74 18.51
CA ALA A 787 6.06 2.39 17.99
C ALA A 787 4.76 1.73 18.50
N GLY A 788 4.45 1.87 19.79
CA GLY A 788 3.17 1.44 20.36
C GLY A 788 1.97 2.20 19.78
N PHE A 789 2.09 3.52 19.62
CA PHE A 789 1.06 4.34 18.99
C PHE A 789 0.77 3.91 17.54
N LEU A 790 1.82 3.60 16.76
CA LEU A 790 1.66 3.11 15.39
C LEU A 790 1.02 1.73 15.34
N ARG A 791 1.31 0.83 16.28
CA ARG A 791 0.60 -0.45 16.42
C ARG A 791 -0.90 -0.20 16.66
N TYR A 792 -1.25 0.74 17.54
CA TYR A 792 -2.64 1.14 17.78
C TYR A 792 -3.30 1.73 16.52
N VAL A 793 -2.61 2.62 15.80
CA VAL A 793 -3.11 3.20 14.54
C VAL A 793 -3.32 2.11 13.47
N ALA A 794 -2.42 1.13 13.37
CA ALA A 794 -2.57 0.01 12.44
C ALA A 794 -3.79 -0.85 12.76
N ALA A 795 -4.07 -1.10 14.05
CA ALA A 795 -5.27 -1.82 14.49
C ALA A 795 -6.57 -1.07 14.19
N HIS A 796 -6.54 0.27 14.23
CA HIS A 796 -7.72 1.13 14.05
C HIS A 796 -7.72 1.91 12.72
N PHE A 797 -6.93 1.46 11.75
CA PHE A 797 -6.53 2.24 10.58
C PHE A 797 -7.68 2.92 9.82
N PRO A 798 -8.79 2.24 9.47
CA PRO A 798 -9.90 2.87 8.74
C PRO A 798 -10.61 3.97 9.54
N ALA A 799 -10.64 3.84 10.87
CA ALA A 799 -11.29 4.79 11.75
C ALA A 799 -10.43 6.02 11.99
N VAL A 800 -9.10 5.89 12.07
CA VAL A 800 -8.23 6.99 12.49
C VAL A 800 -7.48 7.68 11.35
N THR A 801 -7.60 7.18 10.11
CA THR A 801 -6.93 7.74 8.92
C THR A 801 -7.92 8.05 7.79
N GLY A 802 -7.44 8.62 6.70
CA GLY A 802 -8.21 8.77 5.45
C GLY A 802 -9.48 9.62 5.59
N ALA A 803 -10.59 9.11 5.06
CA ALA A 803 -11.87 9.82 5.03
C ALA A 803 -12.46 10.07 6.42
N ALA A 804 -12.36 9.11 7.34
CA ALA A 804 -12.88 9.23 8.70
C ALA A 804 -12.16 10.34 9.48
N LEU A 805 -10.84 10.43 9.34
CA LEU A 805 -10.07 11.54 9.90
C LEU A 805 -10.50 12.89 9.31
N ALA A 806 -10.64 12.98 7.99
CA ALA A 806 -11.03 14.21 7.32
C ALA A 806 -12.42 14.72 7.78
N GLU A 807 -13.36 13.81 8.02
CA GLU A 807 -14.67 14.13 8.57
C GLU A 807 -14.57 14.68 10.00
N ARG A 808 -13.83 14.01 10.89
CA ARG A 808 -13.63 14.50 12.26
C ARG A 808 -12.93 15.85 12.29
N VAL A 809 -11.89 16.06 11.48
CA VAL A 809 -11.22 17.36 11.35
C VAL A 809 -12.22 18.44 10.92
N ALA A 810 -13.09 18.16 9.96
CA ALA A 810 -14.10 19.12 9.49
C ALA A 810 -15.15 19.45 10.57
N LEU A 811 -15.48 18.50 11.43
CA LEU A 811 -16.35 18.72 12.59
C LEU A 811 -15.63 19.57 13.64
N SER A 812 -14.43 19.17 14.06
CA SER A 812 -13.61 19.84 15.08
C SER A 812 -13.21 21.27 14.69
N ALA A 813 -13.07 21.55 13.38
CA ALA A 813 -12.80 22.91 12.90
C ALA A 813 -13.89 23.93 13.28
N ARG A 814 -15.12 23.47 13.58
CA ARG A 814 -16.22 24.34 14.01
C ARG A 814 -16.02 24.91 15.42
N ASP A 815 -15.17 24.26 16.23
CA ASP A 815 -14.88 24.66 17.60
C ASP A 815 -13.84 25.80 17.69
N PHE A 816 -13.36 26.30 16.54
CA PHE A 816 -12.40 27.39 16.42
C PHE A 816 -12.99 28.63 15.71
N PRO A 817 -14.07 29.25 16.25
CA PRO A 817 -14.76 30.37 15.62
C PRO A 817 -13.88 31.63 15.51
N GLY A 818 -14.12 32.46 14.50
CA GLY A 818 -13.43 33.75 14.32
C GLY A 818 -12.06 33.69 13.62
N THR A 819 -11.63 32.52 13.15
CA THR A 819 -10.34 32.33 12.46
C THR A 819 -10.55 31.92 10.99
N HIS A 820 -9.73 32.45 10.07
CA HIS A 820 -9.84 32.16 8.63
C HIS A 820 -9.81 30.64 8.38
N GLY A 821 -10.60 30.12 7.41
CA GLY A 821 -10.95 28.70 7.32
C GLY A 821 -9.80 27.67 7.38
N ARG A 822 -8.58 28.03 6.91
CA ARG A 822 -7.40 27.14 6.98
C ARG A 822 -6.76 27.07 8.38
N THR A 823 -6.85 28.14 9.16
CA THR A 823 -6.32 28.20 10.53
C THR A 823 -7.11 27.29 11.47
N ALA A 824 -8.44 27.38 11.44
CA ALA A 824 -9.33 26.49 12.18
C ALA A 824 -9.10 25.01 11.81
N GLN A 825 -8.94 24.73 10.51
CA GLN A 825 -8.64 23.38 10.04
C GLN A 825 -7.30 22.86 10.56
N ASN A 826 -6.23 23.66 10.53
CA ASN A 826 -4.92 23.23 11.04
C ASN A 826 -4.98 22.95 12.56
N ALA A 827 -5.67 23.78 13.33
CA ALA A 827 -5.85 23.55 14.77
C ALA A 827 -6.64 22.25 15.04
N ALA A 828 -7.69 22.00 14.27
CA ALA A 828 -8.46 20.76 14.34
C ALA A 828 -7.62 19.52 14.00
N GLU A 829 -6.76 19.59 12.97
CA GLU A 829 -5.85 18.49 12.62
C GLU A 829 -4.92 18.12 13.79
N LEU A 830 -4.36 19.12 14.48
CA LEU A 830 -3.52 18.91 15.67
C LEU A 830 -4.32 18.34 16.86
N LEU A 831 -5.56 18.79 17.04
CA LEU A 831 -6.46 18.27 18.07
C LEU A 831 -6.82 16.79 17.82
N GLU A 832 -7.05 16.40 16.58
CA GLU A 832 -7.31 15.00 16.23
C GLU A 832 -6.08 14.12 16.47
N GLY A 833 -4.86 14.63 16.27
CA GLY A 833 -3.63 13.95 16.69
C GLY A 833 -3.64 13.60 18.17
N TRP A 834 -4.02 14.56 19.03
CA TRP A 834 -4.20 14.34 20.46
C TRP A 834 -5.31 13.35 20.79
N ARG A 835 -6.49 13.46 20.17
CA ARG A 835 -7.63 12.56 20.46
C ARG A 835 -7.28 11.10 20.19
N VAL A 836 -6.60 10.82 19.08
CA VAL A 836 -6.17 9.45 18.74
C VAL A 836 -5.07 8.98 19.71
N PHE A 837 -4.10 9.84 20.06
CA PHE A 837 -3.06 9.50 21.04
C PHE A 837 -3.62 9.24 22.44
N LEU A 838 -4.56 10.05 22.92
CA LEU A 838 -5.20 9.87 24.23
C LEU A 838 -6.07 8.61 24.26
N SER A 839 -6.71 8.25 23.13
CA SER A 839 -7.42 6.98 22.99
C SER A 839 -6.46 5.79 23.16
N TYR A 840 -5.29 5.85 22.53
CA TYR A 840 -4.21 4.88 22.71
C TYR A 840 -3.66 4.86 24.14
N ALA A 841 -3.39 6.01 24.74
CA ALA A 841 -2.87 6.12 26.11
C ALA A 841 -3.84 5.53 27.14
N ARG A 842 -5.15 5.63 26.90
CA ARG A 842 -6.19 4.97 27.68
C ARG A 842 -6.20 3.45 27.45
N ASP A 843 -6.10 3.03 26.19
CA ASP A 843 -6.15 1.61 25.80
C ASP A 843 -4.99 0.80 26.39
N CYS A 844 -3.77 1.35 26.40
CA CYS A 844 -2.61 0.73 27.07
C CYS A 844 -2.62 0.88 28.60
N GLY A 845 -3.67 1.50 29.17
CA GLY A 845 -3.84 1.68 30.61
C GLY A 845 -2.89 2.70 31.24
N THR A 846 -2.28 3.58 30.43
CA THR A 846 -1.41 4.62 30.96
C THR A 846 -2.24 5.68 31.67
N VAL A 847 -3.27 6.23 31.02
CA VAL A 847 -4.14 7.29 31.58
C VAL A 847 -5.54 6.78 31.85
N THR A 848 -6.19 7.35 32.86
CA THR A 848 -7.62 7.15 33.12
C THR A 848 -8.48 7.95 32.13
N GLU A 849 -9.76 7.62 32.03
CA GLU A 849 -10.72 8.39 31.22
C GLU A 849 -10.82 9.86 31.66
N ALA A 850 -10.84 10.11 32.97
CA ALA A 850 -10.89 11.47 33.51
C ALA A 850 -9.62 12.28 33.18
N GLU A 851 -8.45 11.66 33.25
CA GLU A 851 -7.19 12.29 32.84
C GLU A 851 -7.16 12.58 31.33
N ALA A 852 -7.60 11.62 30.50
CA ALA A 852 -7.72 11.82 29.05
C ALA A 852 -8.66 13.00 28.73
N LEU A 853 -9.79 13.13 29.44
CA LEU A 853 -10.74 14.23 29.22
C LEU A 853 -10.13 15.57 29.61
N SER A 854 -9.40 15.60 30.73
CA SER A 854 -8.68 16.79 31.19
C SER A 854 -7.60 17.23 30.19
N LEU A 855 -6.77 16.30 29.72
CA LEU A 855 -5.72 16.57 28.74
C LEU A 855 -6.30 17.01 27.40
N GLY A 856 -7.40 16.38 26.95
CA GLY A 856 -8.10 16.76 25.73
C GLY A 856 -8.66 18.19 25.79
N LYS A 857 -9.21 18.61 26.94
CA LYS A 857 -9.67 19.99 27.16
C LYS A 857 -8.52 21.00 27.12
N GLN A 858 -7.41 20.68 27.79
CA GLN A 858 -6.21 21.53 27.78
C GLN A 858 -5.63 21.66 26.37
N ALA A 859 -5.59 20.57 25.59
CA ALA A 859 -5.16 20.60 24.19
C ALA A 859 -6.06 21.51 23.34
N ALA A 860 -7.39 21.40 23.50
CA ALA A 860 -8.34 22.24 22.78
C ALA A 860 -8.22 23.72 23.14
N GLU A 861 -8.00 24.04 24.43
CA GLU A 861 -7.76 25.41 24.90
C GLU A 861 -6.45 25.99 24.34
N ALA A 862 -5.35 25.26 24.46
CA ALA A 862 -4.05 25.69 23.92
C ALA A 862 -4.11 25.92 22.40
N LEU A 863 -4.78 25.04 21.66
CA LEU A 863 -4.96 25.18 20.20
C LEU A 863 -5.88 26.36 19.83
N ARG A 864 -6.87 26.71 20.68
CA ARG A 864 -7.67 27.93 20.50
C ARG A 864 -6.80 29.18 20.63
N ASP A 865 -5.91 29.22 21.62
CA ASP A 865 -4.97 30.33 21.80
C ASP A 865 -3.99 30.45 20.61
N THR A 866 -3.42 29.33 20.17
CA THR A 866 -2.56 29.30 18.97
C THR A 866 -3.30 29.78 17.72
N SER A 867 -4.54 29.33 17.53
CA SER A 867 -5.38 29.72 16.39
C SER A 867 -5.70 31.22 16.39
N ALA A 868 -6.00 31.79 17.55
CA ALA A 868 -6.24 33.23 17.72
C ALA A 868 -4.99 34.08 17.42
N GLY A 869 -3.82 33.63 17.90
CA GLY A 869 -2.54 34.27 17.58
C GLY A 869 -2.24 34.24 16.08
N GLN A 870 -2.47 33.10 15.43
CA GLN A 870 -2.30 32.93 13.98
C GLN A 870 -3.25 33.83 13.18
N ALA A 871 -4.51 33.98 13.61
CA ALA A 871 -5.47 34.86 12.96
C ALA A 871 -5.03 36.33 13.02
N THR A 872 -4.49 36.77 14.16
CA THR A 872 -3.92 38.11 14.33
C THR A 872 -2.72 38.33 13.40
N ALA A 873 -1.82 37.35 13.32
CA ALA A 873 -0.65 37.42 12.42
C ALA A 873 -1.07 37.49 10.94
N LEU A 874 -2.11 36.73 10.55
CA LEU A 874 -2.66 36.77 9.19
C LEU A 874 -3.28 38.13 8.85
N GLU A 875 -4.01 38.74 9.77
CA GLU A 875 -4.58 40.07 9.59
C GLU A 875 -3.49 41.14 9.38
N GLN A 876 -2.38 41.05 10.13
CA GLN A 876 -1.25 41.96 9.98
C GLN A 876 -0.56 41.87 8.61
N VAL A 877 -0.61 40.71 7.95
CA VAL A 877 -0.05 40.52 6.61
C VAL A 877 -1.09 40.54 5.49
N ASP A 878 -2.38 40.78 5.82
CA ASP A 878 -3.47 40.83 4.85
C ASP A 878 -3.29 42.03 3.90
N PRO A 879 -3.08 41.79 2.61
CA PRO A 879 -2.90 42.86 1.65
C PRO A 879 -4.11 43.81 1.55
N VAL A 880 -5.32 43.32 1.81
CA VAL A 880 -6.55 44.14 1.78
C VAL A 880 -6.58 45.09 2.97
N THR A 881 -6.20 44.64 4.17
CA THR A 881 -6.12 45.48 5.38
C THR A 881 -5.03 46.54 5.27
N ARG A 882 -3.89 46.19 4.67
CA ARG A 882 -2.70 47.05 4.60
C ARG A 882 -2.76 48.13 3.52
N PHE A 883 -3.54 47.94 2.46
CA PHE A 883 -3.51 48.82 1.29
C PHE A 883 -3.80 50.29 1.64
N LEU A 884 -4.90 50.56 2.35
CA LEU A 884 -5.32 51.92 2.69
C LEU A 884 -4.37 52.63 3.68
N PRO A 885 -3.91 51.97 4.77
CA PRO A 885 -2.87 52.53 5.65
C PRO A 885 -1.57 52.90 4.91
N LEU A 886 -1.08 52.01 4.03
CA LEU A 886 0.12 52.28 3.25
C LEU A 886 -0.07 53.45 2.27
N LEU A 887 -1.23 53.51 1.60
CA LEU A 887 -1.58 54.63 0.75
C LEU A 887 -1.66 55.94 1.53
N SER A 888 -2.29 55.93 2.72
CA SER A 888 -2.34 57.10 3.60
C SER A 888 -0.95 57.56 4.03
N GLY A 889 -0.03 56.63 4.34
CA GLY A 889 1.37 56.94 4.65
C GLY A 889 2.11 57.56 3.46
N LEU A 890 1.88 57.09 2.24
CA LEU A 890 2.46 57.64 1.01
C LEU A 890 1.94 59.07 0.72
N LEU A 891 0.66 59.32 0.95
CA LEU A 891 0.07 60.66 0.84
C LEU A 891 0.65 61.60 1.89
N ARG A 892 0.64 61.21 3.18
CA ARG A 892 1.17 62.04 4.28
C ARG A 892 2.65 62.36 4.14
N SER A 893 3.46 61.43 3.61
CA SER A 893 4.89 61.67 3.36
C SER A 893 5.14 62.55 2.12
N GLY A 894 4.11 62.80 1.30
CA GLY A 894 4.18 63.50 0.03
C GLY A 894 4.88 62.70 -1.08
N ALA A 895 5.02 61.37 -0.92
CA ALA A 895 5.55 60.49 -1.96
C ALA A 895 4.51 60.20 -3.06
N ALA A 896 3.23 60.33 -2.72
CA ALA A 896 2.10 60.29 -3.64
C ALA A 896 1.18 61.47 -3.36
N PHE A 897 0.31 61.84 -4.32
CA PHE A 897 -0.68 62.88 -4.11
C PHE A 897 -2.00 62.65 -4.88
N LEU A 898 -3.10 63.22 -4.35
CA LEU A 898 -4.42 63.28 -4.99
C LEU A 898 -4.70 64.69 -5.49
N ARG A 899 -5.28 64.81 -6.69
CA ARG A 899 -5.67 66.09 -7.30
C ARG A 899 -7.13 66.40 -7.05
N ASP A 900 -7.52 67.65 -7.10
CA ASP A 900 -8.94 68.01 -7.13
C ASP A 900 -9.61 67.47 -8.40
N ALA A 901 -10.77 66.84 -8.27
CA ALA A 901 -11.46 66.19 -9.38
C ALA A 901 -12.04 67.18 -10.40
N GLU A 902 -12.26 68.45 -10.05
CA GLU A 902 -12.83 69.45 -10.97
C GLU A 902 -11.77 70.31 -11.63
N THR A 903 -10.74 70.70 -10.86
CA THR A 903 -9.71 71.66 -11.27
C THR A 903 -8.38 71.02 -11.64
N GLY A 904 -8.09 69.81 -11.14
CA GLY A 904 -6.81 69.14 -11.33
C GLY A 904 -5.68 69.65 -10.45
N ASP A 905 -5.92 70.72 -9.67
CA ASP A 905 -4.97 71.36 -8.76
C ASP A 905 -4.98 70.70 -7.37
N ALA A 906 -4.38 71.37 -6.37
CA ALA A 906 -4.48 70.93 -4.98
C ALA A 906 -5.95 71.00 -4.47
N PRO A 907 -6.44 69.96 -3.76
CA PRO A 907 -7.77 69.97 -3.15
C PRO A 907 -7.99 71.21 -2.27
N GLY A 908 -9.06 71.97 -2.53
CA GLY A 908 -9.34 73.21 -1.79
C GLY A 908 -8.32 74.33 -2.04
N ALA A 909 -7.68 74.40 -3.23
CA ALA A 909 -6.70 75.44 -3.56
C ALA A 909 -7.22 76.88 -3.36
N ASN A 910 -8.54 77.09 -3.49
CA ASN A 910 -9.23 78.35 -3.21
C ASN A 910 -9.17 78.79 -1.74
N LEU A 911 -8.87 77.87 -0.80
CA LEU A 911 -8.72 78.14 0.63
C LEU A 911 -7.28 78.53 1.02
N GLY A 912 -6.35 78.60 0.06
CA GLY A 912 -4.96 78.95 0.35
C GLY A 912 -4.29 77.98 1.33
N ALA A 913 -3.52 78.51 2.29
CA ALA A 913 -2.83 77.70 3.31
C ALA A 913 -3.78 76.94 4.25
N ASP A 914 -5.06 77.33 4.30
CA ASP A 914 -6.06 76.81 5.25
C ASP A 914 -6.81 75.58 4.75
N SER A 915 -6.48 75.05 3.56
CA SER A 915 -7.09 73.81 3.07
C SER A 915 -6.78 72.62 4.00
N PRO A 916 -7.79 71.98 4.61
CA PRO A 916 -7.57 70.83 5.49
C PRO A 916 -7.20 69.56 4.71
N ASP A 917 -7.62 69.46 3.44
CA ASP A 917 -7.45 68.27 2.62
C ASP A 917 -6.16 68.25 1.81
N ALA A 918 -5.63 69.42 1.39
CA ALA A 918 -4.41 69.48 0.57
C ALA A 918 -3.19 68.80 1.24
N PRO A 919 -2.87 69.04 2.53
CA PRO A 919 -1.80 68.32 3.22
C PRO A 919 -2.03 66.81 3.32
N ALA A 920 -3.26 66.40 3.63
CA ALA A 920 -3.63 64.99 3.74
C ALA A 920 -3.60 64.27 2.38
N ALA A 921 -3.85 65.01 1.30
CA ALA A 921 -3.76 64.57 -0.10
C ALA A 921 -2.34 64.62 -0.67
N GLY A 922 -1.32 64.96 0.12
CA GLY A 922 0.10 64.90 -0.28
C GLY A 922 0.69 66.17 -0.87
N TRP A 923 -0.01 67.30 -0.77
CA TRP A 923 0.50 68.61 -1.17
C TRP A 923 1.16 69.35 0.00
N ARG A 924 2.06 70.28 -0.31
CA ARG A 924 2.74 71.12 0.68
C ARG A 924 2.58 72.59 0.32
N TRP A 925 2.26 73.42 1.30
CA TRP A 925 2.14 74.85 1.10
C TRP A 925 3.53 75.48 1.11
N ARG A 926 3.87 76.22 0.05
CA ARG A 926 5.07 77.04 -0.02
C ARG A 926 4.68 78.50 -0.05
N SER A 927 5.01 79.22 1.02
CA SER A 927 4.80 80.67 1.08
C SER A 927 5.85 81.42 0.25
N TYR A 928 5.43 82.51 -0.40
CA TYR A 928 6.33 83.45 -1.06
C TYR A 928 6.05 84.86 -0.52
N GLY A 929 7.11 85.58 -0.11
CA GLY A 929 6.98 86.90 0.49
C GLY A 929 6.77 86.85 2.02
N ASP A 930 6.18 87.90 2.59
CA ASP A 930 5.90 88.01 4.02
C ASP A 930 4.86 86.96 4.45
N PRO A 931 5.14 86.09 5.44
CA PRO A 931 4.19 85.12 5.98
C PRO A 931 2.84 85.74 6.41
N ALA A 932 2.82 87.01 6.80
CA ALA A 932 1.61 87.72 7.21
C ALA A 932 0.65 88.05 6.05
N GLU A 933 1.13 88.03 4.79
CA GLU A 933 0.28 88.27 3.61
C GLU A 933 -0.45 87.02 3.12
N GLY A 934 -0.17 85.84 3.68
CA GLY A 934 -0.85 84.58 3.32
C GLY A 934 -0.62 84.12 1.87
N LYS A 935 0.32 84.73 1.14
CA LYS A 935 0.60 84.39 -0.27
C LYS A 935 1.53 83.18 -0.35
N GLY A 936 1.11 82.19 -1.13
CA GLY A 936 1.86 80.96 -1.35
C GLY A 936 1.23 80.11 -2.45
N THR A 937 1.87 78.99 -2.77
CA THR A 937 1.34 77.99 -3.70
C THR A 937 1.47 76.60 -3.12
N TRP A 938 0.50 75.75 -3.44
CA TRP A 938 0.64 74.32 -3.21
C TRP A 938 1.63 73.72 -4.21
N GLU A 939 2.61 72.98 -3.71
CA GLU A 939 3.56 72.21 -4.52
C GLU A 939 3.65 70.76 -4.02
N THR A 940 4.04 69.85 -4.92
CA THR A 940 4.30 68.45 -4.58
C THR A 940 5.79 68.23 -4.38
N ARG A 941 6.15 67.18 -3.64
CA ARG A 941 7.55 66.80 -3.47
C ARG A 941 8.13 66.41 -4.85
N PRO A 942 9.38 66.79 -5.16
CA PRO A 942 10.05 66.30 -6.36
C PRO A 942 10.02 64.76 -6.43
N GLY A 943 9.49 64.22 -7.53
CA GLY A 943 9.33 62.78 -7.74
C GLY A 943 8.06 62.16 -7.16
N ALA A 944 7.16 62.95 -6.56
CA ALA A 944 5.85 62.47 -6.10
C ALA A 944 4.99 62.02 -7.29
N VAL A 945 4.22 60.95 -7.11
CA VAL A 945 3.40 60.36 -8.18
C VAL A 945 1.91 60.67 -7.96
N PRO A 946 1.16 61.14 -8.98
CA PRO A 946 -0.28 61.27 -8.88
C PRO A 946 -0.93 59.88 -8.80
N VAL A 947 -1.72 59.65 -7.75
CA VAL A 947 -2.39 58.36 -7.49
C VAL A 947 -3.90 58.40 -7.66
N GLY A 948 -4.46 59.58 -7.94
CA GLY A 948 -5.89 59.75 -8.18
C GLY A 948 -6.37 61.18 -7.97
N PHE A 949 -7.66 61.29 -7.68
CA PHE A 949 -8.36 62.55 -7.44
C PHE A 949 -9.15 62.52 -6.11
N LEU A 950 -9.53 63.69 -5.60
CA LEU A 950 -10.57 63.88 -4.58
C LEU A 950 -11.77 64.56 -5.24
N GLY A 951 -12.96 64.00 -5.07
CA GLY A 951 -14.18 64.58 -5.62
C GLY A 951 -15.40 64.28 -4.77
N GLU A 952 -16.38 65.17 -4.82
CA GLU A 952 -17.64 65.01 -4.09
C GLU A 952 -18.66 64.15 -4.85
N TYR A 953 -19.39 63.33 -4.10
CA TYR A 953 -20.50 62.55 -4.62
C TYR A 953 -21.50 62.24 -3.52
N GLY A 954 -22.78 62.54 -3.76
CA GLY A 954 -23.85 62.22 -2.82
C GLY A 954 -23.68 62.90 -1.45
N GLY A 955 -23.08 64.09 -1.42
CA GLY A 955 -22.79 64.84 -0.18
C GLY A 955 -21.57 64.37 0.60
N GLN A 956 -20.76 63.46 0.05
CA GLN A 956 -19.53 62.96 0.68
C GLN A 956 -18.34 63.07 -0.27
N THR A 957 -17.14 63.24 0.29
CA THR A 957 -15.89 63.32 -0.47
C THR A 957 -15.29 61.93 -0.65
N TYR A 958 -14.84 61.60 -1.86
CA TYR A 958 -14.23 60.31 -2.18
C TYR A 958 -12.85 60.50 -2.82
N ALA A 959 -11.90 59.65 -2.43
CA ALA A 959 -10.66 59.42 -3.15
C ALA A 959 -10.90 58.50 -4.35
N LEU A 960 -10.75 59.04 -5.55
CA LEU A 960 -10.91 58.37 -6.84
C LEU A 960 -9.53 57.87 -7.30
N LEU A 961 -9.17 56.66 -6.91
CA LEU A 961 -7.84 56.11 -7.14
C LEU A 961 -7.66 55.59 -8.57
N GLU A 962 -6.51 55.91 -9.15
CA GLU A 962 -6.05 55.43 -10.46
C GLU A 962 -5.20 54.15 -10.32
N ALA A 963 -4.91 53.50 -11.45
CA ALA A 963 -4.04 52.31 -11.46
C ALA A 963 -2.62 52.58 -10.90
N SER A 964 -2.14 53.83 -10.95
CA SER A 964 -0.87 54.26 -10.37
C SER A 964 -0.82 54.09 -8.84
N ALA A 965 -1.97 54.15 -8.15
CA ALA A 965 -2.06 53.92 -6.71
C ALA A 965 -1.53 52.54 -6.34
N TYR A 966 -1.94 51.49 -7.08
CA TYR A 966 -1.45 50.14 -6.86
C TYR A 966 0.08 50.06 -6.98
N ALA A 967 0.66 50.66 -8.03
CA ALA A 967 2.10 50.60 -8.25
C ALA A 967 2.91 51.31 -7.16
N GLN A 968 2.40 52.41 -6.59
CA GLN A 968 3.07 53.09 -5.47
C GLN A 968 2.99 52.27 -4.19
N VAL A 969 1.78 51.81 -3.85
CA VAL A 969 1.55 51.04 -2.62
C VAL A 969 2.29 49.71 -2.68
N ASN A 970 2.31 49.04 -3.84
CA ASN A 970 3.06 47.79 -4.01
C ASN A 970 4.57 48.00 -3.81
N ARG A 971 5.15 49.10 -4.32
CA ARG A 971 6.57 49.41 -4.07
C ARG A 971 6.87 49.66 -2.59
N ALA A 972 5.98 50.34 -1.88
CA ALA A 972 6.10 50.51 -0.43
C ALA A 972 6.01 49.17 0.31
N ALA A 973 5.03 48.35 -0.06
CA ALA A 973 4.80 47.04 0.53
C ALA A 973 5.97 46.06 0.26
N GLU A 974 6.55 46.08 -0.94
CA GLU A 974 7.78 45.35 -1.28
C GLU A 974 9.02 45.84 -0.52
N GLY A 975 9.07 47.14 -0.19
CA GLY A 975 10.07 47.72 0.70
C GLY A 975 10.00 47.17 2.13
N GLU A 976 8.78 46.87 2.60
CA GLU A 976 8.52 46.20 3.88
C GLU A 976 8.64 44.66 3.78
N GLY A 977 8.97 44.11 2.60
CA GLY A 977 9.14 42.67 2.39
C GLY A 977 7.85 41.89 2.08
N HIS A 978 6.74 42.59 1.85
CA HIS A 978 5.42 42.02 1.62
C HIS A 978 4.76 42.60 0.36
N GLY A 979 5.06 42.06 -0.82
CA GLY A 979 4.39 42.49 -2.06
C GLY A 979 2.87 42.25 -2.02
N LEU A 980 2.11 43.10 -2.72
CA LEU A 980 0.66 42.96 -2.88
C LEU A 980 0.32 41.87 -3.90
N PRO A 981 -0.86 41.21 -3.78
CA PRO A 981 -1.34 40.27 -4.78
C PRO A 981 -1.71 41.00 -6.08
N ALA A 982 -1.91 40.24 -7.15
CA ALA A 982 -2.27 40.79 -8.45
C ALA A 982 -3.43 41.82 -8.35
N PRO A 983 -3.38 42.96 -9.08
CA PRO A 983 -4.30 44.08 -8.88
C PRO A 983 -5.78 43.68 -8.86
N ARG A 984 -6.19 42.79 -9.77
CA ARG A 984 -7.59 42.32 -9.84
C ARG A 984 -8.05 41.67 -8.53
N SER A 985 -7.23 40.80 -7.95
CA SER A 985 -7.55 40.11 -6.69
C SER A 985 -7.60 41.08 -5.52
N LEU A 986 -6.65 42.02 -5.45
CA LEU A 986 -6.63 43.05 -4.42
C LEU A 986 -7.89 43.92 -4.45
N TRP A 987 -8.20 44.49 -5.62
CA TRP A 987 -9.34 45.40 -5.76
C TRP A 987 -10.68 44.72 -5.53
N GLN A 988 -10.80 43.43 -5.87
CA GLN A 988 -11.98 42.66 -5.55
C GLN A 988 -12.11 42.44 -4.04
N GLY A 989 -11.02 42.08 -3.35
CA GLY A 989 -11.02 41.96 -1.88
C GLY A 989 -11.36 43.27 -1.17
N LEU A 990 -10.81 44.40 -1.63
CA LEU A 990 -11.15 45.74 -1.10
C LEU A 990 -12.63 46.08 -1.30
N ARG A 991 -13.20 45.76 -2.47
CA ARG A 991 -14.64 45.94 -2.72
C ARG A 991 -15.48 45.09 -1.78
N ASP A 992 -15.17 43.80 -1.68
CA ASP A 992 -15.97 42.88 -0.86
C ASP A 992 -15.95 43.28 0.63
N ARG A 993 -14.85 43.90 1.08
CA ARG A 993 -14.71 44.43 2.45
C ARG A 993 -15.38 45.78 2.69
N HIS A 994 -15.21 46.75 1.79
CA HIS A 994 -15.57 48.15 2.04
C HIS A 994 -16.87 48.60 1.35
N ALA A 995 -17.37 47.87 0.35
CA ALA A 995 -18.64 48.20 -0.28
C ALA A 995 -19.86 48.00 0.64
N PRO A 996 -19.94 46.94 1.49
CA PRO A 996 -21.07 46.75 2.40
C PRO A 996 -21.22 47.87 3.45
N SER A 997 -20.12 48.46 3.92
CA SER A 997 -20.12 49.59 4.86
C SER A 997 -20.33 50.95 4.18
N GLY A 998 -20.38 50.99 2.84
CA GLY A 998 -20.44 52.24 2.08
C GLY A 998 -19.11 52.99 1.96
N ASP A 999 -18.03 52.49 2.56
CA ASP A 999 -16.70 53.10 2.50
C ASP A 999 -16.05 53.00 1.11
N MET A 1000 -16.59 52.14 0.23
CA MET A 1000 -16.19 52.04 -1.16
C MET A 1000 -17.40 52.02 -2.10
N VAL A 1001 -17.37 52.87 -3.14
CA VAL A 1001 -18.42 52.91 -4.17
C VAL A 1001 -17.94 52.22 -5.45
N ALA A 1002 -18.73 51.24 -5.91
CA ALA A 1002 -18.42 50.44 -7.09
C ALA A 1002 -19.67 50.11 -7.93
N GLU A 1003 -19.49 49.91 -9.24
CA GLU A 1003 -20.55 49.39 -10.13
C GLU A 1003 -20.88 47.92 -9.78
N SER A 1004 -22.11 47.49 -10.08
CA SER A 1004 -22.50 46.08 -9.88
C SER A 1004 -21.55 45.13 -10.61
N GLY A 1005 -20.99 44.17 -9.87
CA GLY A 1005 -20.04 43.17 -10.38
C GLY A 1005 -18.63 43.69 -10.67
N LYS A 1006 -18.31 44.96 -10.37
CA LYS A 1006 -16.98 45.55 -10.59
C LYS A 1006 -16.43 46.16 -9.31
N ALA A 1007 -15.11 46.32 -9.25
CA ALA A 1007 -14.44 47.07 -8.18
C ALA A 1007 -14.28 48.57 -8.50
N THR A 1008 -14.76 49.02 -9.65
CA THR A 1008 -14.61 50.41 -10.10
C THR A 1008 -15.97 51.09 -10.24
N TYR A 1009 -16.00 52.41 -10.10
CA TYR A 1009 -17.13 53.26 -10.48
C TYR A 1009 -16.67 54.35 -11.45
N ARG A 1010 -17.47 54.66 -12.47
CA ARG A 1010 -17.10 55.63 -13.49
C ARG A 1010 -17.42 57.07 -13.09
N ARG A 1011 -16.42 57.95 -13.17
CA ARG A 1011 -16.52 59.40 -12.83
C ARG A 1011 -15.98 60.28 -13.95
N SER A 1012 -16.47 61.51 -13.99
CA SER A 1012 -15.91 62.60 -14.78
C SER A 1012 -14.94 63.34 -13.86
N VAL A 1013 -13.72 63.63 -14.33
CA VAL A 1013 -12.70 64.38 -13.60
C VAL A 1013 -12.01 65.38 -14.52
N TYR A 1014 -11.21 66.29 -13.98
CA TYR A 1014 -10.41 67.24 -14.73
C TYR A 1014 -9.60 66.55 -15.83
N GLY A 1015 -9.65 67.11 -17.04
CA GLY A 1015 -8.98 66.57 -18.23
C GLY A 1015 -9.75 65.47 -18.98
N CYS A 1016 -10.91 65.02 -18.50
CA CYS A 1016 -11.78 64.14 -19.28
C CYS A 1016 -12.68 64.96 -20.25
N GLY A 1017 -12.90 64.44 -21.47
CA GLY A 1017 -13.74 65.12 -22.46
C GLY A 1017 -15.23 65.21 -22.06
N PRO A 1018 -16.06 66.01 -22.75
CA PRO A 1018 -17.42 66.40 -22.32
C PRO A 1018 -18.43 65.26 -22.07
N LYS A 1019 -18.09 64.02 -22.44
CA LYS A 1019 -18.91 62.80 -22.22
C LYS A 1019 -18.11 61.64 -21.61
N GLY A 1020 -16.85 61.85 -21.23
CA GLY A 1020 -15.94 60.78 -20.83
C GLY A 1020 -16.05 60.45 -19.34
N ARG A 1021 -16.72 59.36 -18.97
CA ARG A 1021 -16.63 58.81 -17.60
C ARG A 1021 -15.59 57.70 -17.54
N ILE A 1022 -14.56 57.87 -16.73
CA ILE A 1022 -13.42 56.96 -16.58
C ILE A 1022 -13.62 56.12 -15.30
N PRO A 1023 -13.28 54.82 -15.28
CA PRO A 1023 -13.39 53.99 -14.07
C PRO A 1023 -12.30 54.31 -13.04
N PHE A 1024 -12.70 54.54 -11.79
CA PHE A 1024 -11.81 54.71 -10.63
C PHE A 1024 -12.17 53.73 -9.51
N TYR A 1025 -11.24 53.49 -8.59
CA TYR A 1025 -11.51 52.82 -7.32
C TYR A 1025 -11.82 53.88 -6.25
N ASN A 1026 -13.05 53.92 -5.74
CA ASN A 1026 -13.56 55.09 -5.02
C ASN A 1026 -13.71 54.76 -3.54
N PHE A 1027 -12.87 55.35 -2.70
CA PHE A 1027 -12.92 55.18 -1.26
C PHE A 1027 -13.37 56.47 -0.60
N LEU A 1028 -14.17 56.35 0.44
CA LEU A 1028 -14.61 57.49 1.24
C LEU A 1028 -13.39 58.20 1.85
N TRP A 1029 -13.39 59.54 1.81
CA TRP A 1029 -12.31 60.37 2.33
C TRP A 1029 -12.66 60.93 3.72
N PRO A 1030 -11.70 61.03 4.67
CA PRO A 1030 -10.29 60.63 4.60
C PRO A 1030 -10.04 59.13 4.74
N LEU A 1031 -8.92 58.63 4.20
CA LEU A 1031 -8.54 57.21 4.16
C LEU A 1031 -8.11 56.60 5.53
N SER A 1032 -8.43 57.21 6.68
CA SER A 1032 -7.92 56.81 8.01
C SER A 1032 -9.00 56.47 9.04
N PRO A 1033 -8.69 55.60 10.03
CA PRO A 1033 -9.63 55.04 11.00
C PRO A 1033 -9.78 55.95 12.23
N GLN A 1034 -10.85 56.72 12.29
CA GLN A 1034 -11.43 57.12 13.58
C GLN A 1034 -12.66 56.25 13.77
N LYS A 1035 -12.83 55.65 14.96
CA LYS A 1035 -14.13 55.07 15.36
C LYS A 1035 -15.18 56.14 15.08
N ARG A 1036 -16.00 55.91 14.05
CA ARG A 1036 -17.15 56.75 13.77
C ARG A 1036 -18.19 56.40 14.83
N ASP A 1037 -18.42 57.33 15.73
CA ASP A 1037 -19.45 57.22 16.78
C ASP A 1037 -20.78 56.83 16.14
N GLU A 1038 -21.44 55.83 16.71
CA GLU A 1038 -22.84 55.47 16.46
C GLU A 1038 -23.76 56.60 16.94
N ARG A 1039 -23.76 57.73 16.24
CA ARG A 1039 -24.74 58.81 16.44
C ARG A 1039 -24.98 59.45 15.09
N ASP A 1040 -25.97 58.92 14.37
CA ASP A 1040 -26.86 59.65 13.44
C ASP A 1040 -27.78 58.64 12.75
N THR A 1041 -28.66 58.03 13.54
CA THR A 1041 -29.90 57.41 13.05
C THR A 1041 -31.07 57.92 13.87
N GLU A 1042 -31.30 59.23 13.82
CA GLU A 1042 -32.64 59.77 14.07
C GLU A 1042 -33.05 60.71 12.94
N GLN A 1043 -34.17 60.29 12.32
CA GLN A 1043 -35.17 61.09 11.62
C GLN A 1043 -34.77 61.78 10.31
N GLU A 1044 -35.30 61.24 9.21
CA GLU A 1044 -36.11 62.06 8.28
C GLU A 1044 -37.03 61.15 7.44
N THR A 1045 -38.31 61.11 7.81
CA THR A 1045 -39.41 60.73 6.91
C THR A 1045 -39.70 61.86 5.94
N PRO A 1046 -39.76 61.63 4.62
CA PRO A 1046 -40.49 62.51 3.72
C PRO A 1046 -41.86 61.90 3.42
N SER A 1047 -42.86 62.57 3.96
CA SER A 1047 -44.23 62.58 3.45
C SER A 1047 -44.29 63.06 2.00
N HIS A 1048 -45.25 62.51 1.27
CA HIS A 1048 -46.15 63.16 0.30
C HIS A 1048 -46.18 62.58 -1.12
N THR A 1049 -47.35 61.96 -1.39
CA THR A 1049 -48.25 62.19 -2.53
C THR A 1049 -47.74 61.86 -3.92
N GLY A 1050 -48.48 60.97 -4.57
CA GLY A 1050 -48.18 60.53 -5.92
C GLY A 1050 -48.62 61.49 -7.00
N LYS A 1051 -48.27 61.10 -8.23
CA LYS A 1051 -49.15 61.06 -9.41
C LYS A 1051 -48.35 60.53 -10.61
N SER A 1052 -48.89 59.48 -11.20
CA SER A 1052 -48.99 59.19 -12.65
C SER A 1052 -47.81 59.45 -13.60
N GLY A 1053 -47.40 58.41 -14.35
CA GLY A 1053 -46.74 58.60 -15.65
C GLY A 1053 -45.95 57.40 -16.19
N VAL A 1054 -46.66 56.46 -16.82
CA VAL A 1054 -46.27 55.30 -17.68
C VAL A 1054 -45.23 55.70 -18.80
N PRO A 1055 -44.51 54.79 -19.54
CA PRO A 1055 -44.76 53.35 -19.71
C PRO A 1055 -43.61 52.33 -19.86
N PHE A 1056 -44.06 51.07 -19.73
CA PHE A 1056 -43.59 49.77 -20.21
C PHE A 1056 -42.89 49.69 -21.59
N TYR A 1057 -42.04 48.68 -21.77
CA TYR A 1057 -42.24 47.61 -22.77
C TYR A 1057 -41.60 46.27 -22.32
N LEU A 1058 -42.44 45.29 -21.99
CA LEU A 1058 -42.15 43.86 -22.18
C LEU A 1058 -43.36 43.31 -22.95
N LEU A 1059 -43.10 42.77 -24.13
CA LEU A 1059 -44.11 42.28 -25.07
C LEU A 1059 -44.80 41.03 -24.52
N GLU A 1060 -46.12 41.10 -24.48
CA GLU A 1060 -47.02 39.96 -24.29
C GLU A 1060 -46.94 38.96 -25.45
N LYS A 1061 -47.30 37.70 -25.17
CA LYS A 1061 -48.46 37.07 -25.82
C LYS A 1061 -49.06 35.95 -24.97
N GLY A 1062 -50.27 36.20 -24.44
CA GLY A 1062 -51.40 35.26 -24.51
C GLY A 1062 -51.76 34.38 -23.30
N GLN A 1063 -52.60 34.92 -22.38
CA GLN A 1063 -53.81 34.40 -21.70
C GLN A 1063 -53.87 32.93 -21.16
N SER A 1064 -54.45 32.59 -20.00
CA SER A 1064 -55.65 33.08 -19.29
C SER A 1064 -55.71 32.65 -17.80
N TYR A 1065 -56.68 33.22 -17.06
CA TYR A 1065 -56.82 33.45 -15.61
C TYR A 1065 -57.60 32.39 -14.78
N ARG A 1066 -57.38 32.39 -13.43
CA ARG A 1066 -58.36 32.55 -12.29
C ARG A 1066 -57.81 31.90 -10.98
N LYS A 1067 -58.09 32.28 -9.71
CA LYS A 1067 -58.58 33.47 -8.95
C LYS A 1067 -58.64 33.03 -7.45
N GLY A 1068 -58.27 33.87 -6.47
CA GLY A 1068 -58.87 33.88 -5.10
C GLY A 1068 -57.97 33.68 -3.85
N THR A 1069 -57.68 34.77 -3.14
CA THR A 1069 -57.15 34.96 -1.76
C THR A 1069 -58.28 34.88 -0.67
N PRO A 1070 -58.09 35.08 0.68
CA PRO A 1070 -56.92 35.51 1.50
C PRO A 1070 -56.66 34.82 2.89
N LEU A 1071 -55.53 35.23 3.51
CA LEU A 1071 -54.96 35.13 4.91
C LEU A 1071 -55.93 35.55 6.07
N PRO A 1072 -55.66 35.41 7.42
CA PRO A 1072 -54.39 35.80 8.12
C PRO A 1072 -54.04 35.24 9.57
N ASP A 1073 -52.90 35.76 10.09
CA ASP A 1073 -52.46 36.07 11.49
C ASP A 1073 -52.03 35.05 12.58
N SER A 1074 -50.95 35.41 13.30
CA SER A 1074 -50.39 34.83 14.56
C SER A 1074 -50.74 35.77 15.76
N PRO A 1075 -50.75 35.36 17.07
CA PRO A 1075 -49.51 35.29 17.89
C PRO A 1075 -49.53 34.43 19.21
N SER A 1076 -48.38 34.42 19.95
CA SER A 1076 -48.17 34.48 21.43
C SER A 1076 -47.88 33.26 22.36
N HIS A 1077 -46.70 33.34 23.01
CA HIS A 1077 -46.20 33.08 24.41
C HIS A 1077 -46.66 31.93 25.36
N MET A 1078 -45.61 31.24 25.90
CA MET A 1078 -45.29 30.80 27.29
C MET A 1078 -46.05 29.70 28.10
N ALA A 1079 -45.22 28.77 28.64
CA ALA A 1079 -45.16 28.22 30.03
C ALA A 1079 -45.68 26.79 30.39
N PHE A 1080 -44.71 25.98 30.84
CA PHE A 1080 -44.62 25.00 31.96
C PHE A 1080 -45.61 23.82 32.21
N SER A 1081 -44.97 22.67 32.49
CA SER A 1081 -45.26 21.59 33.47
C SER A 1081 -46.04 20.33 33.05
N GLY A 1082 -45.56 19.17 33.51
CA GLY A 1082 -46.40 18.00 33.83
C GLY A 1082 -46.05 16.67 33.15
N VAL A 1083 -45.21 15.84 33.78
CA VAL A 1083 -45.17 14.36 33.63
C VAL A 1083 -46.32 13.80 34.48
N PRO A 1084 -47.13 12.79 34.08
CA PRO A 1084 -46.78 11.38 34.38
C PRO A 1084 -47.38 10.24 33.50
N PHE A 1085 -46.65 9.11 33.52
CA PHE A 1085 -47.08 7.71 33.61
C PHE A 1085 -47.76 6.95 32.44
N LEU A 1086 -47.19 5.75 32.22
CA LEU A 1086 -47.63 4.57 31.43
C LEU A 1086 -48.95 3.96 31.93
N PRO A 1087 -49.60 3.07 31.14
CA PRO A 1087 -49.43 1.63 31.43
C PRO A 1087 -49.37 0.67 30.20
N SER A 1088 -48.43 -0.28 30.33
CA SER A 1088 -48.40 -1.73 30.03
C SER A 1088 -49.57 -2.47 29.32
N ALA A 1089 -49.23 -3.32 28.34
CA ALA A 1089 -49.48 -4.79 28.27
C ALA A 1089 -49.11 -5.32 26.85
N GLU A 1090 -47.99 -6.03 26.68
CA GLU A 1090 -47.88 -7.50 26.54
C GLU A 1090 -48.57 -8.12 25.30
N THR A 1091 -47.78 -8.65 24.35
CA THR A 1091 -47.81 -10.07 23.94
C THR A 1091 -46.69 -10.43 22.94
N ALA A 1092 -45.79 -11.30 23.41
CA ALA A 1092 -45.17 -12.48 22.77
C ALA A 1092 -44.57 -12.47 21.32
N VAL A 1093 -43.24 -12.56 21.33
CA VAL A 1093 -42.17 -13.18 20.48
C VAL A 1093 -42.60 -14.53 19.82
N PRO A 1094 -42.06 -15.04 18.66
CA PRO A 1094 -40.61 -15.22 18.44
C PRO A 1094 -39.94 -15.10 17.04
N ASP A 1095 -38.68 -14.67 17.14
CA ASP A 1095 -37.42 -15.04 16.46
C ASP A 1095 -37.30 -15.24 14.94
N ALA A 1096 -36.42 -14.40 14.35
CA ALA A 1096 -35.35 -14.86 13.47
C ALA A 1096 -34.12 -13.94 13.61
N GLN A 1097 -33.02 -14.51 14.10
CA GLN A 1097 -31.72 -13.88 14.32
C GLN A 1097 -31.09 -13.39 13.01
N THR A 1098 -30.59 -12.14 13.01
CA THR A 1098 -29.64 -11.60 12.04
C THR A 1098 -28.25 -11.49 12.68
N PRO A 1099 -27.15 -11.74 11.95
CA PRO A 1099 -25.80 -11.80 12.54
C PRO A 1099 -25.17 -10.42 12.72
N GLU A 1100 -24.66 -10.23 13.94
CA GLU A 1100 -23.50 -9.47 14.43
C GLU A 1100 -23.15 -8.07 13.90
N GLU A 1101 -23.16 -7.16 14.87
CA GLU A 1101 -22.75 -5.77 14.89
C GLU A 1101 -21.25 -5.62 14.58
N ALA A 1102 -20.91 -4.65 13.73
CA ALA A 1102 -19.57 -4.10 13.69
C ALA A 1102 -19.39 -3.20 14.92
N ASP A 1103 -18.48 -3.57 15.83
CA ASP A 1103 -18.04 -2.74 16.94
C ASP A 1103 -17.63 -1.35 16.43
N GLY A 1104 -18.46 -0.35 16.74
CA GLY A 1104 -18.17 1.05 16.50
C GLY A 1104 -17.11 1.54 17.48
N LEU A 1105 -15.89 1.76 17.01
CA LEU A 1105 -14.85 2.42 17.80
C LEU A 1105 -15.25 3.87 18.09
N GLU A 1106 -15.64 4.18 19.33
CA GLU A 1106 -15.74 5.57 19.80
C GLU A 1106 -14.33 6.15 19.98
N VAL A 1107 -13.83 6.85 18.94
CA VAL A 1107 -12.68 7.75 19.09
C VAL A 1107 -13.07 8.79 20.13
N PHE A 1108 -12.21 8.97 21.12
CA PHE A 1108 -12.45 9.84 22.27
C PHE A 1108 -12.91 11.26 21.84
N THR A 1109 -14.19 11.56 22.05
CA THR A 1109 -14.81 12.87 21.78
C THR A 1109 -14.90 13.66 23.10
N VAL A 1110 -14.29 14.84 23.10
CA VAL A 1110 -14.28 15.79 24.24
C VAL A 1110 -15.49 16.69 24.18
#